data_AF-A0A518H025-F1
#
_entry.id   AF-A0A518H025-F1
#
_cell.length_a   1.000
_cell.length_b   1.000
_cell.length_c   1.000
_cell.angle_alpha   90.00
_cell.angle_beta   90.00
_cell.angle_gamma   90.00
#
_symmetry.space_group_name_H-M   'P 1'
#
loop_
_entity.id
_entity.type
_entity.pdbx_description
1 polymer ?
#
loop_
_entity_poly.entity_id
_entity_poly.type
_entity_poly.pdbx_seq_one_letter_code
_entity_poly.pdbx_strand_id
1 'polypeptide(L)'
;MKASGRSIQSQATTPGRDRRPRRRPAPALGAEALESRQLMATFSVTSLDGAGPGSLHRAILDANLAPGADTVAFEVSGTIRATRPLPSITDPVTLDGTTAPGYGGSPVVAVDFRGGRGLHLARGADGSTVRGLSLVRAGNSGITLDASRVTVAGNYIGLLPDGSTPQGNRGDGVRINRGSRDNLIGHDDPVTGVSFADASGVPIQPVSAWQGIRESTDQPGAYLIVGTSGSEGLLYVGPVDGQGGESYAVNVPGAATSSVYGPDDLGDGNVRLVGSYRTGEDTVSGFLYEGAVAELDDADNYREIAYPGGQFTYVHSTMGGLAVGNSDGPTDTGLPIGAGRAFIYDVATGRFVTDVVFPGSVSNTVYGIWHNGGTSYTLAGGFSQLPRSNPDGEGLPIGQGMLVDYDSLTRQFSNWKAFDHPSPPGSLEFVTHFEGISSDQKGVYTLNADSARLNGASFETGSFVTVRRNTDGSFGEAAWVDIAYPGATGPTSSNSVAGNQVVGVAETASGVVSYQATVDVGFQRSNVISGNAGNGIGVVGSSGNRIAMNLIGTDATGTVAIGNRQNGIRLTSGADFNRIGGQSTGGNDPTGGVFVRPPQGNLISGNGQNGVLIDTHAERNLLSGNFIGTDAGGSAPLGNRLDGVAVVNADNNQLIGCTFQQDPFVFYNVLSGNGGNGLRITNSDNTTVHANFMGAGADNATVVPNGGDGLLVSGNSSNTQVGGVIPLGNVISGNDRHGIEVRDTASNFISFNTFAGLFAFGGPAPNRLNGITITSSGGNNLLRTNIVSGNLGHGIEIGGHARGVQVTDTGIGVTTNLQAAMPNGGSGVYFSGRARGNVVGGFQPSIEPTNTISANGRFGVEFAGQARDNAVVHSIIGVSGLGQIPLGNTLGGVSLGPDTRSNRVGGADPSLENTIAHNGGPGVLLDGASDSDVLGNDIRDNAGDGVLIRSARRNRIGTPLAGNAIVRNGLFGVRALGQSGGTVIENNRITENGSGDVDLDGSQGVTYLPGLPG
;
A
#
# COMPACT_ATOMS: atom_id res chain seq x y z
N MET A 1 22.39 41.67 12.01
CA MET A 1 22.98 43.01 12.32
C MET A 1 21.88 44.05 12.09
N LYS A 2 21.56 45.06 12.89
CA LYS A 2 21.89 45.57 14.26
C LYS A 2 20.62 46.37 14.71
N ALA A 3 20.34 46.75 15.96
CA ALA A 3 20.60 46.21 17.31
C ALA A 3 20.00 47.19 18.35
N SER A 4 19.20 46.73 19.32
CA SER A 4 19.07 47.27 20.70
C SER A 4 17.95 46.53 21.45
N GLY A 5 18.05 46.13 22.73
CA GLY A 5 19.23 46.02 23.60
C GLY A 5 18.97 46.55 25.02
N ARG A 6 19.16 45.67 26.03
CA ARG A 6 19.13 45.93 27.50
C ARG A 6 17.75 46.20 28.13
N SER A 7 17.52 45.99 29.44
CA SER A 7 18.12 45.09 30.45
C SER A 7 17.26 45.15 31.71
N ILE A 8 17.08 44.05 32.45
CA ILE A 8 16.29 44.02 33.70
C ILE A 8 17.22 43.98 34.91
N GLN A 9 17.07 44.91 35.86
CA GLN A 9 17.49 44.73 37.27
C GLN A 9 16.68 45.63 38.24
N SER A 10 16.22 44.99 39.32
CA SER A 10 15.89 45.49 40.68
C SER A 10 15.11 46.81 40.93
N GLN A 11 14.02 46.71 41.72
CA GLN A 11 13.97 47.11 43.15
C GLN A 11 12.56 46.90 43.79
N ALA A 12 12.40 47.22 45.08
CA ALA A 12 11.23 46.95 45.93
C ALA A 12 10.93 48.16 46.87
N THR A 13 10.03 48.20 47.88
CA THR A 13 9.42 47.13 48.71
C THR A 13 8.17 47.64 49.49
N THR A 14 6.99 46.99 49.36
CA THR A 14 5.94 46.84 50.43
C THR A 14 5.22 48.10 51.02
N PRO A 15 4.23 48.01 51.97
CA PRO A 15 2.97 47.21 51.95
C PRO A 15 1.67 47.88 52.55
N GLY A 16 0.48 47.38 52.15
CA GLY A 16 -0.57 46.80 53.03
C GLY A 16 -1.51 47.61 53.97
N ARG A 17 -2.84 47.27 53.95
CA ARG A 17 -3.67 47.05 55.18
C ARG A 17 -5.08 46.41 54.98
N ASP A 18 -5.29 45.28 55.67
CA ASP A 18 -6.50 44.70 56.32
C ASP A 18 -7.94 44.73 55.72
N ARG A 19 -8.60 43.54 55.71
CA ARG A 19 -9.74 43.22 56.63
C ARG A 19 -10.26 41.76 56.59
N ARG A 20 -10.03 41.04 57.71
CA ARG A 20 -10.83 39.95 58.39
C ARG A 20 -11.25 38.63 57.65
N PRO A 21 -11.22 37.47 58.35
CA PRO A 21 -11.54 36.15 57.78
C PRO A 21 -13.02 35.71 57.94
N ARG A 22 -13.47 34.77 57.09
CA ARG A 22 -14.67 33.94 57.29
C ARG A 22 -14.29 32.44 57.33
N ARG A 23 -15.06 31.67 58.11
CA ARG A 23 -14.80 30.24 58.42
C ARG A 23 -14.87 29.36 57.18
N ARG A 24 -13.99 28.35 57.08
CA ARG A 24 -14.16 27.19 56.19
C ARG A 24 -15.16 26.20 56.80
N PRO A 25 -16.03 25.54 56.01
CA PRO A 25 -16.73 24.34 56.44
C PRO A 25 -15.76 23.15 56.54
N ALA A 26 -16.10 22.14 57.35
CA ALA A 26 -15.33 20.91 57.48
C ALA A 26 -15.44 20.04 56.21
N PRO A 27 -14.43 19.20 55.89
CA PRO A 27 -14.54 18.27 54.77
C PRO A 27 -15.63 17.22 55.07
N ALA A 28 -16.59 17.09 54.17
CA ALA A 28 -17.43 15.91 54.14
C ALA A 28 -16.55 14.74 53.67
N LEU A 29 -16.53 13.64 54.43
CA LEU A 29 -16.00 12.37 53.97
C LEU A 29 -16.96 11.81 52.91
N GLY A 30 -16.77 12.26 51.67
CA GLY A 30 -17.30 11.54 50.52
C GLY A 30 -16.53 10.24 50.40
N ALA A 31 -17.19 9.11 50.66
CA ALA A 31 -16.70 7.86 50.13
C ALA A 31 -16.80 7.96 48.61
N GLU A 32 -15.66 8.00 47.93
CA GLU A 32 -15.64 7.75 46.49
C GLU A 32 -16.20 6.34 46.28
N ALA A 33 -17.22 6.22 45.43
CA ALA A 33 -17.64 4.91 44.97
C ALA A 33 -16.49 4.34 44.15
N LEU A 34 -15.81 3.32 44.71
CA LEU A 34 -14.91 2.48 43.94
C LEU A 34 -15.63 2.06 42.67
N GLU A 35 -15.03 2.32 41.51
CA GLU A 35 -15.57 1.85 40.24
C GLU A 35 -15.80 0.33 40.35
N SER A 36 -16.99 -0.11 39.93
CA SER A 36 -17.31 -1.53 39.95
C SER A 36 -16.35 -2.25 39.01
N ARG A 37 -15.43 -3.05 39.57
CA ARG A 37 -14.66 -4.06 38.85
C ARG A 37 -15.62 -5.12 38.30
N GLN A 38 -16.33 -4.79 37.23
CA GLN A 38 -17.04 -5.78 36.43
C GLN A 38 -16.00 -6.55 35.63
N LEU A 39 -15.80 -7.80 36.02
CA LEU A 39 -15.09 -8.79 35.21
C LEU A 39 -15.86 -8.95 33.90
N MET A 40 -15.15 -9.01 32.77
CA MET A 40 -15.74 -9.38 31.48
C MET A 40 -16.36 -10.77 31.61
N ALA A 41 -17.62 -10.97 31.19
CA ALA A 41 -18.22 -12.29 31.21
C ALA A 41 -17.93 -13.03 29.89
N THR A 42 -17.53 -14.30 30.00
CA THR A 42 -17.34 -15.19 28.84
C THR A 42 -18.51 -16.16 28.72
N PHE A 43 -19.16 -16.19 27.56
CA PHE A 43 -20.28 -17.07 27.23
C PHE A 43 -19.91 -18.03 26.11
N SER A 44 -19.68 -19.30 26.45
CA SER A 44 -19.28 -20.32 25.50
C SER A 44 -20.41 -20.82 24.61
N VAL A 45 -20.13 -20.93 23.30
CA VAL A 45 -20.92 -21.64 22.30
C VAL A 45 -20.36 -23.05 22.17
N THR A 46 -21.08 -24.02 22.73
CA THR A 46 -20.70 -25.44 22.81
C THR A 46 -21.58 -26.35 21.93
N SER A 47 -22.56 -25.78 21.22
CA SER A 47 -23.40 -26.50 20.26
C SER A 47 -23.57 -25.73 18.95
N LEU A 48 -23.59 -26.48 17.84
CA LEU A 48 -23.94 -25.99 16.50
C LEU A 48 -25.45 -25.82 16.29
N ASP A 49 -26.28 -26.12 17.31
CA ASP A 49 -27.72 -25.94 17.25
C ASP A 49 -28.11 -24.46 17.09
N GLY A 50 -29.12 -24.19 16.27
CA GLY A 50 -29.57 -22.83 15.99
C GLY A 50 -30.28 -22.11 17.16
N ALA A 51 -30.58 -22.80 18.26
CA ALA A 51 -31.13 -22.27 19.51
C ALA A 51 -31.09 -23.33 20.63
N GLY A 52 -31.07 -22.89 21.90
CA GLY A 52 -31.04 -23.76 23.09
C GLY A 52 -29.80 -23.51 23.97
N PRO A 53 -29.64 -24.23 25.08
CA PRO A 53 -28.41 -24.20 25.88
C PRO A 53 -27.17 -24.46 25.01
N GLY A 54 -26.06 -23.75 25.26
CA GLY A 54 -24.81 -23.89 24.49
C GLY A 54 -24.84 -23.33 23.06
N SER A 55 -25.97 -22.80 22.55
CA SER A 55 -26.05 -22.21 21.21
C SER A 55 -25.61 -20.73 21.18
N LEU A 56 -25.12 -20.27 20.01
CA LEU A 56 -24.85 -18.85 19.75
C LEU A 56 -26.06 -17.94 20.03
N HIS A 57 -27.27 -18.40 19.71
CA HIS A 57 -28.48 -17.65 20.04
C HIS A 57 -28.63 -17.44 21.56
N ARG A 58 -28.25 -18.42 22.38
CA ARG A 58 -28.34 -18.29 23.83
C ARG A 58 -27.19 -17.44 24.38
N ALA A 59 -25.96 -17.64 23.93
CA ALA A 59 -24.81 -16.82 24.33
C ALA A 59 -25.04 -15.32 24.08
N ILE A 60 -25.62 -14.93 22.92
CA ILE A 60 -25.99 -13.53 22.65
C ILE A 60 -27.08 -13.02 23.62
N LEU A 61 -28.04 -13.86 24.02
CA LEU A 61 -29.05 -13.44 25.01
C LEU A 61 -28.46 -13.26 26.41
N ASP A 62 -27.49 -14.09 26.79
CA ASP A 62 -26.84 -14.02 28.10
C ASP A 62 -25.88 -12.82 28.18
N ALA A 63 -25.11 -12.55 27.13
CA ALA A 63 -24.31 -11.33 26.99
C ALA A 63 -25.19 -10.06 27.05
N ASN A 64 -26.30 -10.00 26.31
CA ASN A 64 -27.24 -8.88 26.39
C ASN A 64 -27.88 -8.65 27.79
N LEU A 65 -27.73 -9.60 28.72
CA LEU A 65 -28.24 -9.51 30.10
C LEU A 65 -27.14 -9.25 31.14
N ALA A 66 -25.87 -9.45 30.78
CA ALA A 66 -24.72 -9.06 31.57
C ALA A 66 -24.33 -7.62 31.18
N PRO A 67 -24.24 -6.67 32.13
CA PRO A 67 -23.84 -5.29 31.79
C PRO A 67 -22.32 -5.20 31.66
N GLY A 68 -21.80 -4.74 30.54
CA GLY A 68 -20.37 -4.49 30.36
C GLY A 68 -19.82 -4.98 29.02
N ALA A 69 -18.49 -5.04 28.92
CA ALA A 69 -17.85 -5.66 27.76
C ALA A 69 -17.74 -7.17 27.96
N ASP A 70 -18.46 -7.94 27.16
CA ASP A 70 -18.48 -9.40 27.23
C ASP A 70 -17.75 -10.08 26.06
N THR A 71 -17.49 -11.38 26.21
CA THR A 71 -16.94 -12.24 25.15
C THR A 71 -17.88 -13.42 24.90
N VAL A 72 -18.24 -13.66 23.65
CA VAL A 72 -18.87 -14.91 23.19
C VAL A 72 -17.81 -15.72 22.49
N ALA A 73 -17.27 -16.71 23.20
CA ALA A 73 -16.29 -17.67 22.69
C ALA A 73 -17.00 -18.88 22.07
N PHE A 74 -16.35 -19.53 21.11
CA PHE A 74 -16.80 -20.76 20.48
C PHE A 74 -15.88 -21.92 20.88
N GLU A 75 -16.46 -23.00 21.40
CA GLU A 75 -15.77 -24.26 21.73
C GLU A 75 -16.06 -25.35 20.69
N VAL A 76 -16.79 -25.01 19.61
CA VAL A 76 -17.11 -25.91 18.50
C VAL A 76 -16.90 -25.22 17.15
N SER A 77 -16.45 -25.99 16.16
CA SER A 77 -16.32 -25.57 14.77
C SER A 77 -17.34 -26.27 13.86
N GLY A 78 -17.65 -25.66 12.71
CA GLY A 78 -18.68 -26.13 11.78
C GLY A 78 -19.81 -25.12 11.53
N THR A 79 -20.94 -25.59 10.98
CA THR A 79 -22.04 -24.71 10.56
C THR A 79 -23.17 -24.65 11.59
N ILE A 80 -23.30 -23.49 12.25
CA ILE A 80 -24.47 -23.12 13.05
C ILE A 80 -25.61 -22.77 12.10
N ARG A 81 -26.67 -23.59 12.10
CA ARG A 81 -27.85 -23.39 11.23
C ARG A 81 -28.98 -22.73 12.02
N ALA A 82 -29.12 -21.42 11.88
CA ALA A 82 -30.12 -20.64 12.61
C ALA A 82 -31.55 -21.18 12.35
N THR A 83 -32.23 -21.61 13.41
CA THR A 83 -33.63 -22.10 13.34
C THR A 83 -34.66 -20.97 13.51
N ARG A 84 -34.18 -19.80 13.96
CA ARG A 84 -34.89 -18.55 14.16
C ARG A 84 -33.87 -17.39 14.01
N PRO A 85 -34.30 -16.14 13.79
CA PRO A 85 -33.37 -15.01 13.78
C PRO A 85 -32.57 -14.94 15.09
N LEU A 86 -31.26 -14.71 15.00
CA LEU A 86 -30.44 -14.43 16.19
C LEU A 86 -30.94 -13.14 16.87
N PRO A 87 -30.76 -12.99 18.21
CA PRO A 87 -31.10 -11.75 18.89
C PRO A 87 -30.32 -10.58 18.29
N SER A 88 -30.83 -9.35 18.48
CA SER A 88 -29.99 -8.17 18.25
C SER A 88 -29.06 -8.01 19.43
N ILE A 89 -27.81 -7.67 19.17
CA ILE A 89 -26.82 -7.34 20.20
C ILE A 89 -27.16 -5.94 20.71
N THR A 90 -27.28 -5.78 22.02
CA THR A 90 -27.71 -4.53 22.68
C THR A 90 -26.76 -4.05 23.77
N ASP A 91 -25.75 -4.83 24.15
CA ASP A 91 -24.65 -4.45 25.03
C ASP A 91 -23.30 -4.73 24.33
N PRO A 92 -22.17 -4.13 24.76
CA PRO A 92 -20.87 -4.31 24.12
C PRO A 92 -20.36 -5.76 24.20
N VAL A 93 -20.12 -6.40 23.05
CA VAL A 93 -19.67 -7.81 23.02
C VAL A 93 -18.60 -8.07 21.97
N THR A 94 -17.66 -8.96 22.29
CA THR A 94 -16.76 -9.59 21.34
C THR A 94 -17.34 -10.93 20.92
N LEU A 95 -17.91 -11.03 19.72
CA LEU A 95 -18.22 -12.31 19.08
C LEU A 95 -16.93 -12.88 18.49
N ASP A 96 -16.36 -13.89 19.14
CA ASP A 96 -15.00 -14.35 18.84
C ASP A 96 -14.94 -15.74 18.19
N GLY A 97 -15.15 -15.79 16.88
CA GLY A 97 -14.97 -17.02 16.10
C GLY A 97 -13.54 -17.57 16.07
N THR A 98 -12.53 -16.83 16.57
CA THR A 98 -11.14 -17.30 16.55
C THR A 98 -10.81 -18.29 17.66
N THR A 99 -11.66 -18.44 18.69
CA THR A 99 -11.46 -19.44 19.75
C THR A 99 -11.88 -20.86 19.34
N ALA A 100 -12.51 -21.02 18.17
CA ALA A 100 -13.11 -22.29 17.76
C ALA A 100 -12.05 -23.36 17.41
N PRO A 101 -12.23 -24.63 17.82
CA PRO A 101 -11.27 -25.69 17.52
C PRO A 101 -10.97 -25.86 16.02
N GLY A 102 -9.68 -25.83 15.68
CA GLY A 102 -9.19 -25.91 14.31
C GLY A 102 -9.13 -24.57 13.55
N TYR A 103 -9.39 -23.44 14.22
CA TYR A 103 -9.19 -22.11 13.63
C TYR A 103 -7.69 -21.83 13.39
N GLY A 104 -7.25 -21.98 12.14
CA GLY A 104 -5.86 -21.75 11.69
C GLY A 104 -5.74 -20.61 10.69
N GLY A 105 -6.27 -19.44 11.04
CA GLY A 105 -6.19 -18.23 10.23
C GLY A 105 -7.35 -17.97 9.25
N SER A 106 -8.37 -18.82 9.23
CA SER A 106 -9.61 -18.63 8.44
C SER A 106 -10.83 -19.06 9.26
N PRO A 107 -12.01 -18.43 9.08
CA PRO A 107 -13.21 -18.78 9.83
C PRO A 107 -13.60 -20.26 9.73
N VAL A 108 -13.58 -21.00 10.84
CA VAL A 108 -14.07 -22.40 10.91
C VAL A 108 -15.50 -22.52 11.45
N VAL A 109 -16.07 -21.43 11.95
CA VAL A 109 -17.48 -21.32 12.33
C VAL A 109 -18.25 -20.59 11.23
N ALA A 110 -19.29 -21.23 10.72
CA ALA A 110 -20.21 -20.64 9.75
C ALA A 110 -21.60 -20.44 10.36
N VAL A 111 -22.09 -19.20 10.36
CA VAL A 111 -23.47 -18.84 10.73
C VAL A 111 -24.31 -18.79 9.47
N ASP A 112 -25.10 -19.84 9.25
CA ASP A 112 -26.10 -19.90 8.18
C ASP A 112 -27.43 -19.36 8.70
N PHE A 113 -27.77 -18.13 8.29
CA PHE A 113 -29.01 -17.45 8.69
C PHE A 113 -30.27 -18.04 8.03
N ARG A 114 -30.14 -18.96 7.06
CA ARG A 114 -31.25 -19.61 6.33
C ARG A 114 -32.29 -18.66 5.72
N GLY A 115 -31.89 -17.45 5.33
CA GLY A 115 -32.77 -16.40 4.83
C GLY A 115 -33.48 -15.56 5.91
N GLY A 116 -33.19 -15.81 7.19
CA GLY A 116 -33.54 -14.94 8.32
C GLY A 116 -32.61 -13.71 8.42
N ARG A 117 -32.84 -12.85 9.41
CA ARG A 117 -32.01 -11.64 9.60
C ARG A 117 -30.55 -12.02 9.93
N GLY A 118 -29.60 -11.31 9.31
CA GLY A 118 -28.18 -11.35 9.67
C GLY A 118 -27.89 -10.82 11.08
N LEU A 119 -26.60 -10.71 11.43
CA LEU A 119 -26.18 -10.10 12.69
C LEU A 119 -26.58 -8.62 12.73
N HIS A 120 -27.08 -8.19 13.89
CA HIS A 120 -27.56 -6.83 14.09
C HIS A 120 -27.04 -6.28 15.42
N LEU A 121 -26.15 -5.29 15.32
CA LEU A 121 -25.63 -4.54 16.45
C LEU A 121 -26.48 -3.28 16.61
N ALA A 122 -27.38 -3.32 17.57
CA ALA A 122 -28.31 -2.25 17.87
C ALA A 122 -27.66 -1.21 18.80
N ARG A 123 -28.33 -0.05 18.97
CA ARG A 123 -27.92 0.97 19.94
C ARG A 123 -27.72 0.35 21.33
N GLY A 124 -26.57 0.62 21.93
CA GLY A 124 -26.10 0.00 23.17
C GLY A 124 -24.87 -0.91 22.94
N ALA A 125 -24.78 -1.56 21.78
CA ALA A 125 -23.65 -2.41 21.38
C ALA A 125 -22.38 -1.63 20.94
N ASP A 126 -22.19 -0.40 21.43
CA ASP A 126 -21.05 0.44 21.07
C ASP A 126 -19.73 -0.19 21.55
N GLY A 127 -18.69 -0.20 20.71
CA GLY A 127 -17.41 -0.84 21.07
C GLY A 127 -17.35 -2.35 20.87
N SER A 128 -18.43 -2.98 20.38
CA SER A 128 -18.46 -4.42 20.10
C SER A 128 -17.47 -4.84 19.01
N THR A 129 -17.03 -6.09 19.03
CA THR A 129 -16.21 -6.71 17.99
C THR A 129 -16.89 -7.95 17.41
N VAL A 130 -16.82 -8.13 16.09
CA VAL A 130 -17.21 -9.38 15.41
C VAL A 130 -16.00 -9.89 14.65
N ARG A 131 -15.46 -11.05 15.01
CA ARG A 131 -14.28 -11.61 14.35
C ARG A 131 -14.32 -13.10 14.10
N GLY A 132 -13.60 -13.55 13.07
CA GLY A 132 -13.34 -14.97 12.79
C GLY A 132 -14.55 -15.79 12.33
N LEU A 133 -15.64 -15.17 11.87
CA LEU A 133 -16.88 -15.87 11.47
C LEU A 133 -17.11 -15.88 9.96
N SER A 134 -17.66 -16.98 9.44
CA SER A 134 -18.32 -17.02 8.13
C SER A 134 -19.81 -16.69 8.31
N LEU A 135 -20.34 -15.70 7.57
CA LEU A 135 -21.66 -15.12 7.76
C LEU A 135 -22.45 -15.16 6.45
N VAL A 136 -23.39 -16.11 6.33
CA VAL A 136 -23.94 -16.53 5.03
C VAL A 136 -25.47 -16.64 5.00
N ARG A 137 -26.02 -16.35 3.81
CA ARG A 137 -27.45 -16.47 3.46
C ARG A 137 -28.42 -15.66 4.34
N ALA A 138 -28.03 -14.49 4.84
CA ALA A 138 -28.97 -13.56 5.45
C ALA A 138 -30.05 -13.12 4.46
N GLY A 139 -31.28 -12.95 4.96
CA GLY A 139 -32.43 -12.40 4.22
C GLY A 139 -32.34 -10.89 3.98
N ASN A 140 -31.41 -10.22 4.66
CA ASN A 140 -31.00 -8.84 4.51
C ASN A 140 -29.46 -8.79 4.44
N SER A 141 -28.81 -7.75 4.98
CA SER A 141 -27.35 -7.67 5.07
C SER A 141 -26.76 -8.70 6.04
N GLY A 142 -25.52 -9.13 5.81
CA GLY A 142 -24.82 -10.09 6.67
C GLY A 142 -24.57 -9.57 8.09
N ILE A 143 -24.07 -8.33 8.17
CA ILE A 143 -23.98 -7.53 9.40
C ILE A 143 -24.69 -6.18 9.19
N THR A 144 -25.45 -5.73 10.19
CA THR A 144 -26.05 -4.39 10.24
C THR A 144 -25.62 -3.67 11.52
N LEU A 145 -25.09 -2.45 11.39
CA LEU A 145 -24.63 -1.60 12.49
C LEU A 145 -25.56 -0.39 12.66
N ASP A 146 -26.28 -0.36 13.78
CA ASP A 146 -26.96 0.80 14.38
C ASP A 146 -26.21 1.29 15.66
N ALA A 147 -24.99 0.78 15.89
CA ALA A 147 -24.04 1.12 16.96
C ALA A 147 -22.79 1.81 16.41
N SER A 148 -21.95 2.35 17.30
CA SER A 148 -20.71 3.09 16.98
C SER A 148 -19.46 2.42 17.56
N ARG A 149 -18.27 2.74 17.01
CA ARG A 149 -16.99 2.16 17.44
C ARG A 149 -16.94 0.62 17.38
N VAL A 150 -17.72 0.01 16.48
CA VAL A 150 -17.73 -1.44 16.25
C VAL A 150 -16.56 -1.83 15.36
N THR A 151 -15.88 -2.91 15.71
CA THR A 151 -14.85 -3.55 14.87
C THR A 151 -15.41 -4.80 14.19
N VAL A 152 -15.27 -4.91 12.87
CA VAL A 152 -15.60 -6.10 12.08
C VAL A 152 -14.31 -6.59 11.43
N ALA A 153 -13.77 -7.72 11.86
CA ALA A 153 -12.38 -8.14 11.57
C ALA A 153 -12.27 -9.63 11.16
N GLY A 154 -11.51 -9.97 10.13
CA GLY A 154 -11.23 -11.38 9.77
C GLY A 154 -12.47 -12.26 9.49
N ASN A 155 -13.58 -11.70 9.03
CA ASN A 155 -14.81 -12.43 8.74
C ASN A 155 -14.98 -12.74 7.25
N TYR A 156 -15.62 -13.86 6.92
CA TYR A 156 -16.01 -14.21 5.55
C TYR A 156 -17.51 -13.95 5.36
N ILE A 157 -17.86 -12.83 4.72
CA ILE A 157 -19.23 -12.29 4.69
C ILE A 157 -19.83 -12.52 3.29
N GLY A 158 -20.69 -13.53 3.20
CA GLY A 158 -21.26 -14.03 1.96
C GLY A 158 -20.51 -15.21 1.33
N LEU A 159 -19.41 -15.67 1.93
CA LEU A 159 -18.66 -16.87 1.56
C LEU A 159 -18.66 -17.91 2.69
N LEU A 160 -18.54 -19.20 2.35
CA LEU A 160 -18.27 -20.28 3.29
C LEU A 160 -16.84 -20.18 3.90
N PRO A 161 -16.55 -20.95 4.97
CA PRO A 161 -15.21 -21.12 5.56
C PRO A 161 -14.03 -21.35 4.60
N ASP A 162 -14.30 -21.88 3.40
CA ASP A 162 -13.28 -22.13 2.37
C ASP A 162 -12.81 -20.85 1.63
N GLY A 163 -13.36 -19.68 1.96
CA GLY A 163 -12.98 -18.40 1.38
C GLY A 163 -13.26 -18.28 -0.12
N SER A 164 -14.01 -19.20 -0.71
CA SER A 164 -14.14 -19.34 -2.17
C SER A 164 -15.52 -19.83 -2.66
N THR A 165 -16.34 -20.47 -1.82
CA THR A 165 -17.70 -20.87 -2.18
C THR A 165 -18.72 -19.78 -1.78
N PRO A 166 -19.40 -19.12 -2.74
CA PRO A 166 -20.39 -18.09 -2.43
C PRO A 166 -21.69 -18.66 -1.85
N GLN A 167 -22.11 -18.07 -0.73
CA GLN A 167 -23.41 -18.26 -0.07
C GLN A 167 -23.95 -16.88 0.36
N GLY A 168 -24.05 -15.98 -0.63
CA GLY A 168 -24.26 -14.56 -0.44
C GLY A 168 -25.49 -14.17 0.39
N ASN A 169 -25.35 -13.06 1.11
CA ASN A 169 -26.45 -12.40 1.81
C ASN A 169 -27.34 -11.64 0.81
N ARG A 170 -28.65 -11.47 1.10
CA ARG A 170 -29.60 -10.81 0.18
C ARG A 170 -29.47 -9.28 0.15
N GLY A 171 -28.87 -8.68 1.18
CA GLY A 171 -28.53 -7.27 1.26
C GLY A 171 -27.04 -7.02 1.04
N ASP A 172 -26.53 -5.96 1.66
CA ASP A 172 -25.09 -5.67 1.67
C ASP A 172 -24.32 -6.74 2.48
N GLY A 173 -23.02 -6.91 2.27
CA GLY A 173 -22.20 -7.71 3.19
C GLY A 173 -22.21 -7.11 4.60
N VAL A 174 -21.71 -5.88 4.70
CA VAL A 174 -21.80 -5.04 5.91
C VAL A 174 -22.60 -3.79 5.61
N ARG A 175 -23.50 -3.41 6.51
CA ARG A 175 -24.31 -2.20 6.41
C ARG A 175 -24.13 -1.31 7.64
N ILE A 176 -23.68 -0.08 7.44
CA ILE A 176 -23.57 0.96 8.45
C ILE A 176 -24.69 1.98 8.25
N ASN A 177 -25.58 2.10 9.24
CA ASN A 177 -26.77 2.95 9.15
C ASN A 177 -26.54 4.35 9.77
N ARG A 178 -27.49 5.24 9.53
CA ARG A 178 -27.47 6.62 10.00
C ARG A 178 -27.48 6.70 11.53
N GLY A 179 -26.52 7.45 12.07
CA GLY A 179 -26.34 7.66 13.51
C GLY A 179 -25.27 6.77 14.14
N SER A 180 -24.86 5.69 13.47
CA SER A 180 -23.60 5.02 13.72
C SER A 180 -22.43 5.89 13.29
N ARG A 181 -21.28 5.76 13.97
CA ARG A 181 -20.04 6.46 13.62
C ARG A 181 -18.80 5.71 14.11
N ASP A 182 -17.65 6.12 13.59
CA ASP A 182 -16.33 5.71 14.08
C ASP A 182 -16.13 4.19 14.10
N ASN A 183 -16.84 3.45 13.24
CA ASN A 183 -16.71 1.99 13.12
C ASN A 183 -15.52 1.63 12.24
N LEU A 184 -14.92 0.48 12.53
CA LEU A 184 -13.82 -0.11 11.78
C LEU A 184 -14.29 -1.37 11.06
N ILE A 185 -14.34 -1.32 9.74
CA ILE A 185 -14.51 -2.52 8.90
C ILE A 185 -13.15 -2.94 8.37
N GLY A 186 -12.61 -4.01 8.93
CA GLY A 186 -11.26 -4.50 8.73
C GLY A 186 -10.32 -3.99 9.81
N HIS A 187 -9.18 -3.42 9.44
CA HIS A 187 -8.07 -3.17 10.38
C HIS A 187 -7.34 -1.83 10.15
N ASP A 188 -7.03 -1.15 11.27
CA ASP A 188 -6.72 0.28 11.26
C ASP A 188 -5.24 0.64 11.11
N ASP A 189 -4.28 -0.24 11.39
CA ASP A 189 -2.85 -0.06 11.08
C ASP A 189 -2.11 -1.41 11.14
N PRO A 190 -1.00 -1.58 10.38
CA PRO A 190 -0.07 -2.68 10.62
C PRO A 190 0.87 -2.36 11.78
N VAL A 191 0.67 -2.97 12.95
CA VAL A 191 1.51 -2.82 14.16
C VAL A 191 1.44 -1.42 14.82
N THR A 192 1.24 -1.36 16.14
CA THR A 192 1.43 -0.10 16.91
C THR A 192 2.14 -0.25 18.26
N GLY A 193 2.60 -1.44 18.66
CA GLY A 193 3.32 -1.60 19.94
C GLY A 193 3.84 -3.00 20.25
N VAL A 194 4.58 -3.09 21.35
CA VAL A 194 5.02 -4.33 22.01
C VAL A 194 4.78 -4.14 23.51
N SER A 195 4.06 -5.06 24.15
CA SER A 195 3.87 -5.07 25.61
C SER A 195 4.77 -6.12 26.25
N PHE A 196 5.54 -5.72 27.25
CA PHE A 196 6.53 -6.55 27.92
C PHE A 196 6.12 -6.93 29.34
N ALA A 197 6.46 -8.15 29.75
CA ALA A 197 6.43 -8.63 31.11
C ALA A 197 7.85 -9.04 31.55
N ASP A 198 8.27 -8.59 32.74
CA ASP A 198 9.45 -9.15 33.40
C ASP A 198 9.06 -10.51 33.99
N ALA A 199 9.58 -11.57 33.36
CA ALA A 199 9.32 -12.95 33.73
C ALA A 199 10.56 -13.60 34.37
N SER A 200 11.49 -12.80 34.91
CA SER A 200 12.70 -13.29 35.57
C SER A 200 12.41 -13.99 36.91
N GLY A 201 11.21 -13.81 37.47
CA GLY A 201 10.83 -14.24 38.82
C GLY A 201 9.59 -15.12 38.88
N VAL A 202 9.40 -16.04 37.93
CA VAL A 202 8.36 -17.09 38.05
C VAL A 202 8.57 -17.91 39.33
N PRO A 203 7.51 -18.54 39.89
CA PRO A 203 7.67 -19.38 41.08
C PRO A 203 8.69 -20.50 40.81
N ILE A 204 9.62 -20.73 41.74
CA ILE A 204 10.78 -21.65 41.63
C ILE A 204 11.98 -21.06 40.83
N GLN A 205 12.75 -20.20 41.50
CA GLN A 205 14.09 -19.68 41.14
C GLN A 205 14.16 -18.61 40.01
N PRO A 206 15.20 -17.75 39.99
CA PRO A 206 15.33 -16.71 38.97
C PRO A 206 15.72 -17.27 37.60
N VAL A 207 14.97 -16.88 36.57
CA VAL A 207 15.16 -17.33 35.19
C VAL A 207 16.37 -16.65 34.57
N SER A 208 17.32 -17.45 34.09
CA SER A 208 18.56 -16.98 33.48
C SER A 208 18.40 -16.71 31.98
N ALA A 209 17.58 -17.49 31.28
CA ALA A 209 17.10 -17.19 29.94
C ALA A 209 15.82 -17.97 29.61
N TRP A 210 14.85 -17.32 28.97
CA TRP A 210 13.79 -18.00 28.21
C TRP A 210 14.29 -18.33 26.80
N GLN A 211 14.02 -19.54 26.32
CA GLN A 211 14.65 -20.07 25.10
C GLN A 211 13.66 -20.74 24.14
N GLY A 212 12.48 -21.15 24.62
CA GLY A 212 11.43 -21.74 23.79
C GLY A 212 10.02 -21.40 24.27
N ILE A 213 9.08 -21.34 23.34
CA ILE A 213 7.65 -21.18 23.65
C ILE A 213 6.77 -21.97 22.68
N ARG A 214 5.72 -22.60 23.20
CA ARG A 214 4.65 -23.25 22.43
C ARG A 214 3.30 -22.98 23.10
N GLU A 215 2.24 -22.80 22.33
CA GLU A 215 0.87 -22.72 22.88
C GLU A 215 0.46 -24.09 23.45
N SER A 216 -0.23 -24.10 24.59
CA SER A 216 -0.76 -25.34 25.19
C SER A 216 -2.16 -25.64 24.65
N THR A 217 -2.35 -26.89 24.22
CA THR A 217 -3.62 -27.47 23.80
C THR A 217 -4.47 -27.93 24.98
N ASP A 218 -3.85 -28.25 26.13
CA ASP A 218 -4.53 -28.67 27.35
C ASP A 218 -5.18 -27.51 28.13
N GLN A 219 -4.61 -26.30 28.02
CA GLN A 219 -5.06 -25.12 28.77
C GLN A 219 -5.14 -23.86 27.89
N PRO A 220 -6.36 -23.42 27.48
CA PRO A 220 -6.51 -22.24 26.62
C PRO A 220 -5.90 -20.97 27.21
N GLY A 221 -5.00 -20.33 26.45
CA GLY A 221 -4.28 -19.13 26.87
C GLY A 221 -3.04 -19.38 27.73
N ALA A 222 -2.71 -20.65 28.01
CA ALA A 222 -1.43 -21.03 28.60
C ALA A 222 -0.42 -21.42 27.51
N TYR A 223 0.86 -21.31 27.87
CA TYR A 223 2.00 -21.65 27.03
C TYR A 223 2.93 -22.60 27.77
N LEU A 224 3.53 -23.52 27.03
CA LEU A 224 4.73 -24.25 27.45
C LEU A 224 5.92 -23.33 27.16
N ILE A 225 6.50 -22.72 28.19
CA ILE A 225 7.64 -21.80 28.09
C ILE A 225 8.86 -22.46 28.73
N VAL A 226 9.94 -22.60 27.98
CA VAL A 226 11.13 -23.35 28.41
C VAL A 226 12.40 -22.50 28.39
N GLY A 227 13.38 -22.90 29.20
CA GLY A 227 14.65 -22.20 29.29
C GLY A 227 15.59 -22.77 30.34
N THR A 228 16.36 -21.88 30.97
CA THR A 228 17.40 -22.23 31.95
C THR A 228 17.29 -21.34 33.20
N SER A 229 17.49 -21.94 34.38
CA SER A 229 17.55 -21.29 35.69
C SER A 229 18.83 -21.73 36.42
N GLY A 230 19.91 -20.97 36.25
CA GLY A 230 21.23 -21.32 36.81
C GLY A 230 21.82 -22.55 36.12
N SER A 231 21.97 -23.65 36.86
CA SER A 231 22.38 -24.96 36.33
C SER A 231 21.21 -25.80 35.78
N GLU A 232 19.97 -25.44 36.12
CA GLU A 232 18.81 -26.28 35.92
C GLU A 232 18.06 -25.92 34.64
N GLY A 233 17.53 -26.92 33.94
CA GLY A 233 16.54 -26.69 32.89
C GLY A 233 15.17 -26.35 33.48
N LEU A 234 14.38 -25.55 32.76
CA LEU A 234 13.09 -25.03 33.23
C LEU A 234 11.99 -25.28 32.19
N LEU A 235 10.83 -25.71 32.68
CA LEU A 235 9.53 -25.62 32.00
C LEU A 235 8.58 -24.80 32.90
N TYR A 236 7.91 -23.82 32.32
CA TYR A 236 6.78 -23.11 32.90
C TYR A 236 5.54 -23.38 32.04
N VAL A 237 4.42 -23.69 32.69
CA VAL A 237 3.12 -23.93 32.06
C VAL A 237 2.13 -22.90 32.60
N GLY A 238 1.77 -21.91 31.77
CA GLY A 238 0.85 -20.85 32.17
C GLY A 238 0.82 -19.64 31.25
N PRO A 239 0.18 -18.53 31.69
CA PRO A 239 0.05 -17.30 30.92
C PRO A 239 1.39 -16.63 30.57
N VAL A 240 1.41 -15.91 29.45
CA VAL A 240 2.59 -15.23 28.87
C VAL A 240 3.04 -13.94 29.60
N ASP A 241 2.44 -13.63 30.74
CA ASP A 241 2.93 -12.61 31.68
C ASP A 241 3.70 -13.21 32.87
N GLY A 242 3.90 -14.54 32.86
CA GLY A 242 4.52 -15.30 33.93
C GLY A 242 3.67 -15.44 35.19
N GLN A 243 2.41 -14.97 35.21
CA GLN A 243 1.56 -14.97 36.41
C GLN A 243 0.58 -16.13 36.44
N GLY A 244 0.54 -16.84 37.58
CA GLY A 244 -0.49 -17.85 37.85
C GLY A 244 -0.29 -19.24 37.22
N GLY A 245 0.79 -19.44 36.45
CA GLY A 245 1.22 -20.76 35.97
C GLY A 245 2.05 -21.57 36.99
N GLU A 246 2.39 -22.79 36.61
CA GLU A 246 3.26 -23.71 37.37
C GLU A 246 4.63 -23.87 36.71
N SER A 247 5.67 -24.07 37.51
CA SER A 247 7.06 -24.27 37.04
C SER A 247 7.59 -25.64 37.45
N TYR A 248 8.41 -26.24 36.61
CA TYR A 248 8.99 -27.56 36.79
C TYR A 248 10.47 -27.53 36.38
N ALA A 249 11.31 -28.21 37.17
CA ALA A 249 12.71 -28.43 36.81
C ALA A 249 12.79 -29.55 35.76
N VAL A 250 13.57 -29.34 34.70
CA VAL A 250 13.75 -30.26 33.57
C VAL A 250 15.23 -30.59 33.48
N ASN A 251 15.64 -31.64 34.16
CA ASN A 251 17.04 -32.00 34.30
C ASN A 251 17.27 -33.44 33.87
N VAL A 252 18.19 -33.64 32.92
CA VAL A 252 18.60 -34.98 32.50
C VAL A 252 19.25 -35.68 33.72
N PRO A 253 18.79 -36.86 34.16
CA PRO A 253 19.30 -37.50 35.36
C PRO A 253 20.81 -37.77 35.31
N GLY A 254 21.54 -37.22 36.28
CA GLY A 254 23.00 -37.28 36.35
C GLY A 254 23.75 -36.16 35.62
N ALA A 255 23.05 -35.19 35.00
CA ALA A 255 23.66 -33.97 34.47
C ALA A 255 24.17 -33.05 35.60
N ALA A 256 25.26 -32.33 35.31
CA ALA A 256 25.75 -31.22 36.10
C ALA A 256 25.08 -29.88 35.72
N THR A 257 24.64 -29.76 34.47
CA THR A 257 23.81 -28.64 33.97
C THR A 257 22.87 -29.12 32.87
N SER A 258 21.65 -28.59 32.81
CA SER A 258 20.68 -28.80 31.73
C SER A 258 20.13 -27.47 31.21
N SER A 259 19.78 -27.40 29.93
CA SER A 259 19.12 -26.24 29.32
C SER A 259 18.10 -26.70 28.29
N VAL A 260 16.87 -26.19 28.37
CA VAL A 260 15.74 -26.59 27.52
C VAL A 260 15.48 -25.53 26.47
N TYR A 261 15.36 -25.91 25.20
CA TYR A 261 15.23 -24.97 24.07
C TYR A 261 13.89 -25.09 23.34
N GLY A 262 13.37 -26.31 23.16
CA GLY A 262 12.23 -26.55 22.29
C GLY A 262 11.11 -27.36 22.94
N PRO A 263 9.94 -26.77 23.20
CA PRO A 263 8.74 -27.49 23.60
C PRO A 263 7.84 -27.83 22.39
N ASP A 264 7.27 -29.02 22.42
CA ASP A 264 6.20 -29.49 21.54
C ASP A 264 5.13 -30.15 22.41
N ASP A 265 3.88 -29.73 22.22
CA ASP A 265 2.74 -30.22 23.00
C ASP A 265 2.19 -31.48 22.33
N LEU A 266 2.10 -32.58 23.08
CA LEU A 266 1.54 -33.85 22.61
C LEU A 266 0.09 -34.07 23.08
N GLY A 267 -0.43 -33.20 23.94
CA GLY A 267 -1.76 -33.24 24.52
C GLY A 267 -1.91 -34.25 25.68
N ASP A 268 -3.04 -34.14 26.39
CA ASP A 268 -3.39 -34.96 27.56
C ASP A 268 -2.32 -34.88 28.68
N GLY A 269 -1.66 -33.73 28.83
CA GLY A 269 -0.60 -33.47 29.80
C GLY A 269 0.79 -34.00 29.41
N ASN A 270 0.95 -34.48 28.17
CA ASN A 270 2.21 -35.01 27.66
C ASN A 270 2.97 -33.95 26.86
N VAL A 271 4.27 -33.84 27.11
CA VAL A 271 5.16 -32.91 26.43
C VAL A 271 6.33 -33.64 25.78
N ARG A 272 6.82 -33.07 24.67
CA ARG A 272 8.15 -33.38 24.16
C ARG A 272 9.04 -32.16 24.36
N LEU A 273 10.16 -32.34 25.04
CA LEU A 273 11.12 -31.27 25.30
C LEU A 273 12.47 -31.64 24.68
N VAL A 274 13.11 -30.70 24.00
CA VAL A 274 14.48 -30.85 23.51
C VAL A 274 15.38 -29.74 24.05
N GLY A 275 16.65 -30.07 24.20
CA GLY A 275 17.66 -29.15 24.72
C GLY A 275 19.06 -29.74 24.68
N SER A 276 19.91 -29.29 25.60
CA SER A 276 21.23 -29.89 25.82
C SER A 276 21.55 -30.03 27.31
N TYR A 277 22.52 -30.89 27.62
CA TYR A 277 23.02 -31.11 28.97
C TYR A 277 24.52 -31.41 28.97
N ARG A 278 25.12 -31.28 30.16
CA ARG A 278 26.52 -31.62 30.43
C ARG A 278 26.62 -32.53 31.64
N THR A 279 27.52 -33.51 31.57
CA THR A 279 27.99 -34.30 32.73
C THR A 279 29.36 -33.83 33.24
N GLY A 280 30.04 -32.95 32.50
CA GLY A 280 31.35 -32.35 32.78
C GLY A 280 31.66 -31.19 31.83
N GLU A 281 32.90 -30.69 31.80
CA GLU A 281 33.26 -29.51 30.99
C GLU A 281 33.54 -29.81 29.51
N ASP A 282 33.96 -31.04 29.17
CA ASP A 282 34.56 -31.35 27.85
C ASP A 282 33.56 -31.65 26.71
N THR A 283 32.29 -31.93 27.00
CA THR A 283 31.28 -32.34 25.99
C THR A 283 29.89 -31.79 26.28
N VAL A 284 29.11 -31.52 25.22
CA VAL A 284 27.68 -31.20 25.32
C VAL A 284 26.87 -32.21 24.52
N SER A 285 25.97 -32.92 25.22
CA SER A 285 25.02 -33.84 24.60
C SER A 285 23.67 -33.15 24.41
N GLY A 286 23.00 -33.41 23.29
CA GLY A 286 21.60 -33.09 23.14
C GLY A 286 20.74 -34.05 23.95
N PHE A 287 19.54 -33.63 24.33
CA PHE A 287 18.54 -34.54 24.88
C PHE A 287 17.16 -34.36 24.23
N LEU A 288 16.36 -35.41 24.40
CA LEU A 288 14.95 -35.48 24.10
C LEU A 288 14.23 -36.09 25.31
N TYR A 289 13.25 -35.39 25.85
CA TYR A 289 12.27 -35.92 26.79
C TYR A 289 10.93 -36.14 26.07
N GLU A 290 10.20 -37.18 26.42
CA GLU A 290 8.84 -37.44 25.93
C GLU A 290 8.04 -38.19 27.02
N GLY A 291 7.07 -37.52 27.63
CA GLY A 291 6.32 -38.06 28.78
C GLY A 291 5.36 -37.04 29.39
N ALA A 292 4.67 -37.42 30.47
CA ALA A 292 3.77 -36.53 31.20
C ALA A 292 4.56 -35.53 32.07
N VAL A 293 4.11 -34.28 32.19
CA VAL A 293 4.82 -33.24 32.99
C VAL A 293 5.07 -33.67 34.45
N ALA A 294 4.25 -34.56 35.00
CA ALA A 294 4.42 -35.13 36.34
C ALA A 294 5.57 -36.16 36.48
N GLU A 295 6.19 -36.56 35.37
CA GLU A 295 7.22 -37.62 35.25
C GLU A 295 8.54 -37.05 34.68
N LEU A 296 8.82 -35.76 34.94
CA LEU A 296 10.03 -35.06 34.49
C LEU A 296 11.31 -35.52 35.21
N ASP A 297 11.19 -36.26 36.31
CA ASP A 297 12.28 -36.88 37.06
C ASP A 297 12.55 -38.35 36.68
N ASP A 298 11.70 -38.97 35.85
CA ASP A 298 11.90 -40.34 35.38
C ASP A 298 12.95 -40.41 34.26
N ALA A 299 14.02 -41.17 34.50
CA ALA A 299 15.12 -41.35 33.57
C ALA A 299 14.73 -42.12 32.30
N ASP A 300 13.73 -43.01 32.36
CA ASP A 300 13.32 -43.82 31.20
C ASP A 300 12.62 -42.97 30.12
N ASN A 301 12.15 -41.77 30.47
CA ASN A 301 11.56 -40.79 29.54
C ASN A 301 12.59 -39.93 28.79
N TYR A 302 13.88 -39.96 29.19
CA TYR A 302 14.97 -39.20 28.55
C TYR A 302 15.77 -40.04 27.54
N ARG A 303 16.13 -39.40 26.42
CA ARG A 303 16.97 -39.98 25.35
C ARG A 303 18.10 -39.01 25.01
N GLU A 304 19.35 -39.51 24.98
CA GLU A 304 20.49 -38.73 24.47
C GLU A 304 20.42 -38.59 22.94
N ILE A 305 20.70 -37.39 22.45
CA ILE A 305 20.93 -37.08 21.03
C ILE A 305 22.35 -36.55 20.90
N ALA A 306 23.28 -37.43 20.50
CA ALA A 306 24.66 -37.09 20.19
C ALA A 306 24.89 -37.19 18.66
N TYR A 307 25.27 -36.08 18.02
CA TYR A 307 25.55 -36.08 16.57
C TYR A 307 26.83 -36.89 16.29
N PRO A 308 26.87 -37.78 15.26
CA PRO A 308 28.02 -38.66 15.03
C PRO A 308 29.32 -37.90 14.77
N GLY A 309 30.25 -37.99 15.72
CA GLY A 309 31.54 -37.30 15.65
C GLY A 309 31.54 -35.86 16.18
N GLY A 310 30.41 -35.38 16.71
CA GLY A 310 30.30 -34.08 17.37
C GLY A 310 30.75 -34.13 18.83
N GLN A 311 31.47 -33.08 19.27
CA GLN A 311 31.78 -32.79 20.67
C GLN A 311 30.69 -31.96 21.35
N PHE A 312 29.97 -31.14 20.57
CA PHE A 312 28.90 -30.28 21.04
C PHE A 312 27.65 -30.51 20.18
N THR A 313 26.58 -31.03 20.76
CA THR A 313 25.27 -31.22 20.11
C THR A 313 24.20 -30.43 20.85
N TYR A 314 23.53 -29.50 20.15
CA TYR A 314 22.43 -28.71 20.69
C TYR A 314 21.15 -29.01 19.89
N VAL A 315 20.06 -29.44 20.55
CA VAL A 315 18.78 -29.74 19.89
C VAL A 315 17.79 -28.61 20.21
N HIS A 316 17.61 -27.68 19.28
CA HIS A 316 16.95 -26.41 19.54
C HIS A 316 15.42 -26.48 19.49
N SER A 317 14.85 -27.26 18.58
CA SER A 317 13.40 -27.29 18.39
C SER A 317 12.91 -28.64 17.91
N THR A 318 11.65 -28.95 18.20
CA THR A 318 10.97 -30.17 17.78
C THR A 318 9.51 -29.86 17.44
N MET A 319 8.99 -30.55 16.44
CA MET A 319 7.57 -30.51 16.06
C MET A 319 7.25 -31.70 15.15
N GLY A 320 6.04 -32.25 15.25
CA GLY A 320 5.51 -33.23 14.28
C GLY A 320 6.23 -34.59 14.22
N GLY A 321 7.08 -34.90 15.20
CA GLY A 321 7.90 -36.12 15.24
C GLY A 321 9.31 -35.96 14.68
N LEU A 322 9.73 -34.74 14.33
CA LEU A 322 11.11 -34.39 14.01
C LEU A 322 11.69 -33.45 15.06
N ALA A 323 13.00 -33.53 15.27
CA ALA A 323 13.78 -32.56 16.04
C ALA A 323 14.90 -31.99 15.16
N VAL A 324 15.28 -30.74 15.39
CA VAL A 324 16.31 -30.03 14.65
C VAL A 324 17.32 -29.39 15.60
N GLY A 325 18.57 -29.32 15.15
CA GLY A 325 19.66 -28.88 16.01
C GLY A 325 20.96 -28.66 15.26
N ASN A 326 21.99 -28.30 16.02
CA ASN A 326 23.30 -27.90 15.52
C ASN A 326 24.43 -28.72 16.18
N SER A 327 25.52 -28.94 15.44
CA SER A 327 26.73 -29.60 15.96
C SER A 327 28.02 -28.82 15.66
N ASP A 328 28.90 -28.82 16.67
CA ASP A 328 30.31 -28.39 16.74
C ASP A 328 30.69 -26.90 16.64
N GLY A 329 30.41 -26.20 17.74
CA GLY A 329 31.31 -25.20 18.33
C GLY A 329 30.73 -24.61 19.63
N PRO A 330 31.53 -24.12 20.61
CA PRO A 330 33.00 -24.05 20.69
C PRO A 330 33.63 -24.72 21.95
N THR A 331 34.98 -24.84 21.98
CA THR A 331 35.79 -24.49 23.17
C THR A 331 37.15 -23.86 22.78
N ASP A 332 37.29 -22.56 23.08
CA ASP A 332 38.41 -21.79 23.69
C ASP A 332 39.90 -22.15 23.48
N THR A 333 40.28 -23.07 22.60
CA THR A 333 41.63 -23.68 22.55
C THR A 333 42.48 -23.32 21.33
N GLY A 334 42.07 -22.35 20.51
CA GLY A 334 42.89 -21.83 19.41
C GLY A 334 43.06 -22.79 18.22
N LEU A 335 42.10 -23.71 18.02
CA LEU A 335 41.96 -24.51 16.80
C LEU A 335 40.89 -23.89 15.89
N PRO A 336 41.00 -24.01 14.55
CA PRO A 336 40.02 -23.47 13.63
C PRO A 336 38.66 -24.16 13.80
N ILE A 337 37.61 -23.34 13.88
CA ILE A 337 36.23 -23.76 14.11
C ILE A 337 35.76 -24.66 12.97
N GLY A 338 35.24 -25.84 13.31
CA GLY A 338 34.54 -26.69 12.34
C GLY A 338 33.32 -25.98 11.76
N ALA A 339 33.04 -26.20 10.48
CA ALA A 339 31.81 -25.71 9.86
C ALA A 339 30.58 -26.19 10.65
N GLY A 340 29.82 -25.25 11.22
CA GLY A 340 28.62 -25.57 12.01
C GLY A 340 27.63 -26.36 11.17
N ARG A 341 27.16 -27.49 11.71
CA ARG A 341 26.26 -28.42 11.02
C ARG A 341 24.86 -28.38 11.60
N ALA A 342 23.91 -27.90 10.82
CA ALA A 342 22.48 -28.05 11.07
C ALA A 342 22.00 -29.46 10.68
N PHE A 343 21.19 -30.11 11.52
CA PHE A 343 20.70 -31.47 11.29
C PHE A 343 19.19 -31.63 11.51
N ILE A 344 18.63 -32.69 10.92
CA ILE A 344 17.29 -33.20 11.21
C ILE A 344 17.40 -34.59 11.86
N TYR A 345 16.71 -34.79 12.98
CA TYR A 345 16.61 -36.05 13.72
C TYR A 345 15.16 -36.55 13.73
N ASP A 346 14.97 -37.83 13.41
CA ASP A 346 13.68 -38.51 13.42
C ASP A 346 13.45 -39.16 14.79
N VAL A 347 12.45 -38.65 15.51
CA VAL A 347 12.18 -39.01 16.92
C VAL A 347 11.71 -40.46 17.07
N ALA A 348 10.94 -40.95 16.10
CA ALA A 348 10.35 -42.30 16.16
C ALA A 348 11.37 -43.41 15.86
N THR A 349 12.34 -43.15 14.99
CA THR A 349 13.38 -44.12 14.62
C THR A 349 14.69 -43.93 15.38
N GLY A 350 14.87 -42.79 16.05
CA GLY A 350 16.06 -42.45 16.82
C GLY A 350 17.29 -42.16 15.95
N ARG A 351 17.10 -41.52 14.78
CA ARG A 351 18.16 -41.40 13.75
C ARG A 351 18.24 -40.01 13.14
N PHE A 352 19.47 -39.57 12.89
CA PHE A 352 19.74 -38.43 12.00
C PHE A 352 19.34 -38.78 10.56
N VAL A 353 18.65 -37.84 9.90
CA VAL A 353 18.04 -38.04 8.58
C VAL A 353 18.87 -37.42 7.46
N THR A 354 19.23 -36.15 7.63
CA THR A 354 20.03 -35.35 6.71
C THR A 354 20.53 -34.08 7.40
N ASP A 355 21.61 -33.49 6.86
CA ASP A 355 22.08 -32.16 7.26
C ASP A 355 21.29 -31.09 6.46
N VAL A 356 21.03 -29.93 7.09
CA VAL A 356 20.38 -28.78 6.45
C VAL A 356 21.47 -27.86 5.90
N VAL A 357 21.61 -27.79 4.58
CA VAL A 357 22.69 -27.06 3.91
C VAL A 357 22.12 -26.11 2.86
N PHE A 358 22.17 -24.80 3.13
CA PHE A 358 21.78 -23.78 2.17
C PHE A 358 22.69 -23.87 0.93
N PRO A 359 22.16 -23.78 -0.32
CA PRO A 359 22.96 -23.93 -1.53
C PRO A 359 24.19 -22.99 -1.58
N GLY A 360 25.39 -23.57 -1.66
CA GLY A 360 26.65 -22.82 -1.72
C GLY A 360 27.17 -22.31 -0.35
N SER A 361 26.50 -22.65 0.75
CA SER A 361 26.98 -22.36 2.10
C SER A 361 28.14 -23.27 2.55
N VAL A 362 28.88 -22.81 3.55
CA VAL A 362 29.95 -23.54 4.25
C VAL A 362 29.73 -23.63 5.76
N SER A 363 28.73 -22.95 6.31
CA SER A 363 28.28 -23.09 7.71
C SER A 363 26.77 -22.89 7.74
N ASN A 364 26.05 -23.71 8.50
CA ASN A 364 24.59 -23.67 8.59
C ASN A 364 24.14 -23.85 10.04
N THR A 365 23.01 -23.23 10.36
CA THR A 365 22.30 -23.40 11.62
C THR A 365 20.83 -23.63 11.38
N VAL A 366 20.20 -24.43 12.25
CA VAL A 366 18.75 -24.56 12.34
C VAL A 366 18.35 -24.46 13.80
N TYR A 367 17.44 -23.55 14.10
CA TYR A 367 16.94 -23.31 15.45
C TYR A 367 15.42 -23.52 15.53
N GLY A 368 14.69 -23.25 14.44
CA GLY A 368 13.25 -23.45 14.36
C GLY A 368 12.82 -24.59 13.42
N ILE A 369 11.82 -25.37 13.84
CA ILE A 369 11.03 -26.26 12.97
C ILE A 369 9.54 -25.99 13.16
N TRP A 370 8.81 -25.91 12.05
CA TRP A 370 7.35 -25.90 12.03
C TRP A 370 6.79 -27.03 11.17
N HIS A 371 5.79 -27.76 11.66
CA HIS A 371 5.07 -28.78 10.92
C HIS A 371 3.88 -28.16 10.19
N ASN A 372 3.93 -28.12 8.85
CA ASN A 372 2.83 -27.60 8.01
C ASN A 372 1.67 -28.61 7.85
N GLY A 373 1.76 -29.77 8.49
CA GLY A 373 0.84 -30.91 8.35
C GLY A 373 1.30 -31.94 7.31
N GLY A 374 0.90 -33.20 7.52
CA GLY A 374 1.31 -34.31 6.66
C GLY A 374 2.83 -34.53 6.69
N THR A 375 3.47 -34.48 5.53
CA THR A 375 4.92 -34.67 5.37
C THR A 375 5.70 -33.35 5.29
N SER A 376 5.02 -32.19 5.29
CA SER A 376 5.64 -30.90 5.02
C SER A 376 6.06 -30.17 6.30
N TYR A 377 7.27 -29.63 6.28
CA TYR A 377 7.88 -28.83 7.33
C TYR A 377 8.47 -27.56 6.74
N THR A 378 8.57 -26.50 7.54
CA THR A 378 9.36 -25.31 7.24
C THR A 378 10.36 -25.12 8.37
N LEU A 379 11.64 -24.90 8.01
CA LEU A 379 12.75 -24.76 8.94
C LEU A 379 13.27 -23.32 8.93
N ALA A 380 13.72 -22.84 10.09
CA ALA A 380 14.30 -21.51 10.28
C ALA A 380 15.68 -21.60 10.95
N GLY A 381 16.58 -20.72 10.55
CA GLY A 381 17.95 -20.63 11.06
C GLY A 381 18.77 -19.61 10.27
N GLY A 382 20.04 -19.90 10.03
CA GLY A 382 20.90 -19.07 9.19
C GLY A 382 22.01 -19.84 8.49
N PHE A 383 22.73 -19.15 7.60
CA PHE A 383 23.84 -19.74 6.84
C PHE A 383 24.93 -18.73 6.54
N SER A 384 26.12 -19.23 6.20
CA SER A 384 27.25 -18.46 5.69
C SER A 384 27.81 -19.06 4.42
N GLN A 385 28.18 -18.23 3.44
CA GLN A 385 28.96 -18.63 2.26
C GLN A 385 30.48 -18.46 2.45
N LEU A 386 30.92 -17.89 3.58
CA LEU A 386 32.34 -17.61 3.84
C LEU A 386 32.90 -18.52 4.94
N PRO A 387 34.09 -19.11 4.76
CA PRO A 387 34.70 -19.95 5.79
C PRO A 387 34.98 -19.15 7.07
N ARG A 388 34.80 -19.76 8.25
CA ARG A 388 35.32 -19.23 9.53
C ARG A 388 36.86 -19.34 9.60
N SER A 389 37.54 -18.63 8.71
CA SER A 389 38.99 -18.33 8.74
C SER A 389 39.37 -17.46 7.53
N ASN A 390 39.00 -16.18 7.53
CA ASN A 390 39.72 -15.21 6.70
C ASN A 390 40.90 -14.69 7.54
N PRO A 391 42.17 -14.89 7.15
CA PRO A 391 43.33 -14.48 7.96
C PRO A 391 43.43 -12.97 8.23
N ASP A 392 42.66 -12.14 7.51
CA ASP A 392 42.56 -10.70 7.71
C ASP A 392 41.44 -10.28 8.70
N GLY A 393 40.70 -11.22 9.32
CA GLY A 393 39.57 -10.87 10.21
C GLY A 393 38.90 -12.04 10.94
N GLU A 394 39.59 -12.64 11.92
CA GLU A 394 39.07 -13.77 12.72
C GLU A 394 37.91 -13.43 13.69
N GLY A 395 37.36 -12.21 13.64
CA GLY A 395 36.36 -11.70 14.61
C GLY A 395 34.91 -11.61 14.11
N LEU A 396 34.60 -11.93 12.85
CA LEU A 396 33.28 -11.67 12.24
C LEU A 396 32.58 -12.96 11.78
N PRO A 397 31.48 -13.42 12.43
CA PRO A 397 30.60 -14.42 11.86
C PRO A 397 29.73 -13.75 10.78
N ILE A 398 29.93 -14.08 9.51
CA ILE A 398 29.13 -13.53 8.41
C ILE A 398 27.96 -14.49 8.16
N GLY A 399 26.71 -14.05 8.33
CA GLY A 399 25.56 -14.92 8.09
C GLY A 399 24.24 -14.18 7.89
N GLN A 400 23.35 -14.81 7.11
CA GLN A 400 22.01 -14.34 6.79
C GLN A 400 20.97 -15.30 7.39
N GLY A 401 19.78 -14.79 7.73
CA GLY A 401 18.66 -15.61 8.15
C GLY A 401 18.14 -16.44 6.96
N MET A 402 17.59 -17.63 7.20
CA MET A 402 17.01 -18.44 6.13
C MET A 402 15.70 -19.13 6.51
N LEU A 403 14.84 -19.29 5.50
CA LEU A 403 13.75 -20.25 5.50
C LEU A 403 13.93 -21.29 4.39
N VAL A 404 13.49 -22.52 4.68
CA VAL A 404 13.46 -23.63 3.72
C VAL A 404 12.30 -24.57 4.01
N ASP A 405 11.71 -25.14 2.96
CA ASP A 405 10.75 -26.23 3.09
C ASP A 405 11.44 -27.58 3.02
N TYR A 406 11.01 -28.51 3.89
CA TYR A 406 11.46 -29.89 3.92
C TYR A 406 10.25 -30.83 3.85
N ASP A 407 10.31 -31.83 2.98
CA ASP A 407 9.32 -32.91 2.92
C ASP A 407 9.93 -34.21 3.50
N SER A 408 9.34 -34.73 4.58
CA SER A 408 9.89 -35.86 5.33
C SER A 408 9.78 -37.22 4.63
N LEU A 409 8.88 -37.36 3.66
CA LEU A 409 8.65 -38.59 2.90
C LEU A 409 9.66 -38.74 1.76
N THR A 410 9.88 -37.66 1.01
CA THR A 410 10.82 -37.59 -0.11
C THR A 410 12.24 -37.21 0.32
N ARG A 411 12.38 -36.61 1.51
CA ARG A 411 13.62 -36.07 2.09
C ARG A 411 14.26 -34.97 1.25
N GLN A 412 13.44 -34.16 0.57
CA GLN A 412 13.90 -33.08 -0.29
C GLN A 412 13.66 -31.71 0.34
N PHE A 413 14.59 -30.79 0.08
CA PHE A 413 14.49 -29.38 0.42
C PHE A 413 13.98 -28.56 -0.78
N SER A 414 13.18 -27.53 -0.53
CA SER A 414 12.67 -26.61 -1.57
C SER A 414 12.46 -25.19 -1.02
N ASN A 415 12.21 -24.23 -1.92
CA ASN A 415 11.90 -22.84 -1.59
C ASN A 415 12.90 -22.10 -0.69
N TRP A 416 14.21 -22.43 -0.74
CA TRP A 416 15.25 -21.70 -0.01
C TRP A 416 15.15 -20.18 -0.22
N LYS A 417 15.06 -19.41 0.87
CA LYS A 417 15.15 -17.94 0.84
C LYS A 417 16.03 -17.42 1.98
N ALA A 418 16.88 -16.43 1.64
CA ALA A 418 17.71 -15.68 2.57
C ALA A 418 17.02 -14.36 2.98
N PHE A 419 17.34 -13.88 4.18
CA PHE A 419 16.78 -12.66 4.77
C PHE A 419 17.84 -11.89 5.55
N ASP A 420 17.81 -10.56 5.43
CA ASP A 420 18.68 -9.62 6.13
C ASP A 420 17.82 -8.63 6.92
N HIS A 421 18.32 -8.17 8.07
CA HIS A 421 17.70 -7.07 8.84
C HIS A 421 17.68 -5.76 8.02
N PRO A 422 16.58 -4.97 8.01
CA PRO A 422 16.44 -3.75 7.24
C PRO A 422 17.54 -2.71 7.50
N SER A 423 18.51 -2.66 6.59
CA SER A 423 19.63 -1.72 6.62
C SER A 423 19.30 -0.42 5.86
N PRO A 424 19.84 0.75 6.27
CA PRO A 424 19.83 1.94 5.44
C PRO A 424 20.45 1.67 4.05
N PRO A 425 19.95 2.32 2.97
CA PRO A 425 20.47 2.08 1.62
C PRO A 425 21.99 2.32 1.52
N GLY A 426 22.74 1.26 1.20
CA GLY A 426 24.19 1.31 0.98
C GLY A 426 25.07 0.68 2.07
N SER A 427 24.51 0.15 3.16
CA SER A 427 25.28 -0.54 4.22
C SER A 427 25.01 -2.05 4.25
N LEU A 428 25.96 -2.88 3.78
CA LEU A 428 25.97 -4.33 3.98
C LEU A 428 26.53 -4.65 5.38
N GLU A 429 25.80 -4.27 6.43
CA GLU A 429 26.40 -4.04 7.75
C GLU A 429 25.80 -4.86 8.90
N PHE A 430 24.93 -5.84 8.64
CA PHE A 430 24.33 -6.68 9.68
C PHE A 430 24.58 -8.18 9.46
N VAL A 431 24.83 -8.88 10.58
CA VAL A 431 24.65 -10.33 10.71
C VAL A 431 23.21 -10.56 11.15
N THR A 432 22.49 -11.44 10.48
CA THR A 432 21.08 -11.75 10.78
C THR A 432 20.93 -13.25 10.95
N HIS A 433 20.22 -13.69 12.00
CA HIS A 433 20.02 -15.11 12.26
C HIS A 433 18.61 -15.35 12.85
N PHE A 434 17.89 -16.39 12.40
CA PHE A 434 16.55 -16.70 12.92
C PHE A 434 16.61 -17.75 14.05
N GLU A 435 16.02 -17.40 15.20
CA GLU A 435 15.99 -18.25 16.41
C GLU A 435 14.71 -19.10 16.50
N GLY A 436 13.55 -18.47 16.28
CA GLY A 436 12.24 -19.09 16.48
C GLY A 436 11.41 -19.17 15.19
N ILE A 437 10.47 -20.12 15.14
CA ILE A 437 9.41 -20.19 14.13
C ILE A 437 8.08 -20.66 14.72
N SER A 438 7.01 -19.98 14.34
CA SER A 438 5.64 -20.49 14.47
C SER A 438 4.76 -20.11 13.28
N SER A 439 3.55 -20.66 13.20
CA SER A 439 2.60 -20.33 12.14
C SER A 439 1.15 -20.48 12.64
N ASP A 440 0.44 -19.36 12.81
CA ASP A 440 -0.99 -19.33 13.14
C ASP A 440 -1.88 -19.45 11.88
N GLN A 441 -1.29 -19.28 10.69
CA GLN A 441 -1.93 -19.42 9.39
C GLN A 441 -1.02 -20.17 8.41
N LYS A 442 -1.55 -21.20 7.74
CA LYS A 442 -0.86 -21.90 6.65
C LYS A 442 -0.26 -20.93 5.61
N GLY A 443 1.06 -20.95 5.46
CA GLY A 443 1.80 -20.09 4.53
C GLY A 443 2.10 -18.68 5.05
N VAL A 444 1.90 -18.44 6.34
CA VAL A 444 2.38 -17.25 7.08
C VAL A 444 3.20 -17.76 8.25
N TYR A 445 4.41 -17.25 8.39
CA TYR A 445 5.34 -17.65 9.43
C TYR A 445 5.66 -16.43 10.27
N THR A 446 5.56 -16.58 11.59
CA THR A 446 6.14 -15.65 12.55
C THR A 446 7.46 -16.23 13.03
N LEU A 447 8.47 -15.37 13.13
CA LEU A 447 9.84 -15.73 13.41
C LEU A 447 10.39 -14.77 14.45
N ASN A 448 11.52 -15.15 15.05
CA ASN A 448 12.40 -14.20 15.69
C ASN A 448 13.72 -14.15 14.96
N ALA A 449 14.35 -12.99 14.98
CA ALA A 449 15.71 -12.81 14.50
C ALA A 449 16.55 -12.04 15.51
N ASP A 450 17.78 -12.46 15.74
CA ASP A 450 18.78 -11.61 16.37
C ASP A 450 19.71 -11.02 15.30
N SER A 451 19.97 -9.72 15.40
CA SER A 451 20.66 -8.94 14.39
C SER A 451 21.75 -8.05 14.99
N ALA A 452 22.99 -8.17 14.49
CA ALA A 452 24.16 -7.46 15.03
C ALA A 452 24.90 -6.67 13.94
N ARG A 453 25.35 -5.44 14.24
CA ARG A 453 26.09 -4.61 13.26
C ARG A 453 27.59 -4.94 13.22
N LEU A 454 28.15 -4.97 12.02
CA LEU A 454 29.54 -5.35 11.75
C LEU A 454 30.58 -4.24 12.07
N ASN A 455 30.20 -2.95 12.00
CA ASN A 455 31.15 -1.82 12.13
C ASN A 455 30.80 -0.79 13.23
N GLY A 456 29.93 -1.12 14.18
CA GLY A 456 29.43 -0.17 15.19
C GLY A 456 29.50 -0.69 16.62
N ALA A 457 29.54 0.22 17.60
CA ALA A 457 29.46 -0.11 19.04
C ALA A 457 28.01 -0.43 19.50
N SER A 458 27.18 -0.96 18.60
CA SER A 458 25.76 -1.24 18.81
C SER A 458 25.56 -2.74 19.01
N PHE A 459 24.93 -3.08 20.14
CA PHE A 459 24.64 -4.44 20.57
C PHE A 459 23.60 -5.15 19.68
N GLU A 460 23.40 -6.45 19.91
CA GLU A 460 22.37 -7.27 19.25
C GLU A 460 20.97 -6.66 19.43
N THR A 461 20.21 -6.67 18.34
CA THR A 461 18.81 -6.22 18.25
C THR A 461 17.95 -7.41 17.85
N GLY A 462 17.25 -7.97 18.84
CA GLY A 462 16.20 -8.96 18.64
C GLY A 462 15.01 -8.34 17.93
N SER A 463 14.41 -9.11 17.04
CA SER A 463 13.32 -8.70 16.16
C SER A 463 12.24 -9.78 16.13
N PHE A 464 10.98 -9.37 16.12
CA PHE A 464 9.89 -10.21 15.63
C PHE A 464 9.73 -9.99 14.12
N VAL A 465 9.60 -11.08 13.36
CA VAL A 465 9.60 -11.04 11.90
C VAL A 465 8.42 -11.85 11.35
N THR A 466 7.79 -11.38 10.29
CA THR A 466 6.72 -12.09 9.57
C THR A 466 7.07 -12.31 8.12
N VAL A 467 6.84 -13.54 7.63
CA VAL A 467 7.02 -13.91 6.23
C VAL A 467 5.77 -14.60 5.71
N ARG A 468 5.23 -14.13 4.58
CA ARG A 468 4.08 -14.73 3.89
C ARG A 468 4.53 -15.39 2.59
N ARG A 469 3.93 -16.53 2.22
CA ARG A 469 4.15 -17.15 0.90
C ARG A 469 3.53 -16.34 -0.23
N ASN A 470 4.24 -16.28 -1.34
CA ASN A 470 3.74 -15.85 -2.64
C ASN A 470 2.75 -16.89 -3.20
N THR A 471 2.00 -16.51 -4.23
CA THR A 471 1.00 -17.39 -4.87
C THR A 471 1.59 -18.62 -5.56
N ASP A 472 2.88 -18.60 -5.90
CA ASP A 472 3.62 -19.75 -6.45
C ASP A 472 4.16 -20.72 -5.38
N GLY A 473 3.98 -20.38 -4.09
CA GLY A 473 4.46 -21.16 -2.95
C GLY A 473 5.83 -20.73 -2.39
N SER A 474 6.57 -19.86 -3.09
CA SER A 474 7.85 -19.31 -2.60
C SER A 474 7.65 -18.35 -1.40
N PHE A 475 8.70 -18.05 -0.65
CA PHE A 475 8.62 -17.07 0.44
C PHE A 475 8.67 -15.62 -0.08
N GLY A 476 7.69 -14.81 0.32
CA GLY A 476 7.64 -13.36 0.08
C GLY A 476 8.60 -12.59 0.99
N GLU A 477 8.53 -11.26 0.95
CA GLU A 477 9.39 -10.41 1.79
C GLU A 477 9.04 -10.48 3.27
N ALA A 478 10.03 -10.17 4.10
CA ALA A 478 9.90 -10.14 5.55
C ALA A 478 9.49 -8.75 6.05
N ALA A 479 8.53 -8.70 6.97
CA ALA A 479 8.20 -7.49 7.73
C ALA A 479 8.72 -7.62 9.17
N TRP A 480 9.43 -6.60 9.64
CA TRP A 480 10.26 -6.61 10.85
C TRP A 480 9.72 -5.66 11.92
N VAL A 481 9.84 -6.06 13.19
CA VAL A 481 9.56 -5.24 14.37
C VAL A 481 10.67 -5.47 15.39
N ASP A 482 11.54 -4.47 15.55
CA ASP A 482 12.62 -4.51 16.55
C ASP A 482 12.05 -4.55 17.97
N ILE A 483 12.55 -5.46 18.79
CA ILE A 483 12.12 -5.68 20.17
C ILE A 483 12.97 -4.82 21.11
N ALA A 484 12.49 -3.59 21.35
CA ALA A 484 13.15 -2.64 22.25
C ALA A 484 12.68 -2.81 23.70
N TYR A 485 13.34 -3.68 24.49
CA TYR A 485 12.96 -3.91 25.89
C TYR A 485 13.09 -2.62 26.74
N PRO A 486 12.07 -2.21 27.52
CA PRO A 486 12.10 -0.96 28.28
C PRO A 486 13.23 -0.90 29.31
N GLY A 487 14.17 0.03 29.13
CA GLY A 487 15.31 0.21 30.03
C GLY A 487 16.52 -0.70 29.73
N ALA A 488 16.53 -1.39 28.59
CA ALA A 488 17.74 -2.04 28.09
C ALA A 488 18.89 -1.03 27.91
N THR A 489 20.09 -1.45 28.30
CA THR A 489 21.35 -0.69 28.17
C THR A 489 22.43 -1.45 27.39
N GLY A 490 22.21 -2.74 27.11
CA GLY A 490 23.03 -3.59 26.26
C GLY A 490 22.17 -4.32 25.20
N PRO A 491 22.55 -5.55 24.77
CA PRO A 491 21.77 -6.32 23.80
C PRO A 491 20.37 -6.65 24.33
N THR A 492 19.43 -6.78 23.39
CA THR A 492 18.15 -7.45 23.62
C THR A 492 18.05 -8.57 22.59
N SER A 493 17.94 -9.82 23.04
CA SER A 493 17.79 -10.99 22.18
C SER A 493 16.34 -11.45 22.12
N SER A 494 15.95 -12.12 21.05
CA SER A 494 14.59 -12.59 20.79
C SER A 494 14.62 -14.08 20.44
N ASN A 495 14.50 -14.93 21.47
CA ASN A 495 14.91 -16.33 21.37
C ASN A 495 13.84 -17.27 20.80
N SER A 496 12.55 -16.99 21.00
CA SER A 496 11.47 -17.86 20.48
C SER A 496 10.10 -17.18 20.38
N VAL A 497 9.21 -17.76 19.55
CA VAL A 497 7.90 -17.21 19.17
C VAL A 497 6.79 -18.27 19.15
N ALA A 498 5.61 -17.91 19.64
CA ALA A 498 4.36 -18.64 19.46
C ALA A 498 3.24 -17.66 19.08
N GLY A 499 2.77 -17.72 17.82
CA GLY A 499 1.84 -16.73 17.28
C GLY A 499 2.49 -15.34 17.28
N ASN A 500 1.97 -14.44 18.11
CA ASN A 500 2.51 -13.10 18.34
C ASN A 500 3.19 -12.93 19.71
N GLN A 501 3.38 -14.02 20.46
CA GLN A 501 4.12 -14.04 21.72
C GLN A 501 5.59 -14.29 21.48
N VAL A 502 6.45 -13.60 22.21
CA VAL A 502 7.92 -13.64 22.11
C VAL A 502 8.51 -13.84 23.49
N VAL A 503 9.59 -14.62 23.56
CA VAL A 503 10.41 -14.77 24.78
C VAL A 503 11.88 -14.50 24.46
N GLY A 504 12.61 -13.90 25.39
CA GLY A 504 14.01 -13.53 25.18
C GLY A 504 14.70 -12.99 26.44
N VAL A 505 15.87 -12.40 26.27
CA VAL A 505 16.62 -11.74 27.34
C VAL A 505 17.06 -10.32 26.96
N ALA A 506 17.18 -9.43 27.93
CA ALA A 506 17.64 -8.06 27.73
C ALA A 506 18.67 -7.66 28.81
N GLU A 507 19.79 -7.06 28.40
CA GLU A 507 20.76 -6.49 29.36
C GLU A 507 20.30 -5.10 29.81
N THR A 508 20.06 -4.95 31.11
CA THR A 508 19.69 -3.68 31.76
C THR A 508 20.79 -3.21 32.72
N ALA A 509 20.72 -1.96 33.17
CA ALA A 509 21.63 -1.43 34.19
C ALA A 509 21.60 -2.19 35.54
N SER A 510 20.58 -3.02 35.77
CA SER A 510 20.41 -3.90 36.93
C SER A 510 20.90 -5.34 36.71
N GLY A 511 21.31 -5.70 35.49
CA GLY A 511 21.66 -7.06 35.08
C GLY A 511 20.79 -7.57 33.91
N VAL A 512 20.96 -8.85 33.56
CA VAL A 512 20.15 -9.53 32.54
C VAL A 512 18.75 -9.80 33.08
N VAL A 513 17.73 -9.48 32.28
CA VAL A 513 16.32 -9.70 32.54
C VAL A 513 15.78 -10.72 31.54
N SER A 514 15.08 -11.75 32.00
CA SER A 514 14.37 -12.71 31.15
C SER A 514 12.95 -12.22 30.93
N TYR A 515 12.62 -11.82 29.70
CA TYR A 515 11.33 -11.19 29.38
C TYR A 515 10.42 -12.11 28.57
N GLN A 516 9.13 -11.85 28.72
CA GLN A 516 8.07 -12.33 27.83
C GLN A 516 7.40 -11.09 27.22
N ALA A 517 6.97 -11.15 25.96
CA ALA A 517 6.38 -10.01 25.27
C ALA A 517 5.25 -10.45 24.33
N THR A 518 4.15 -9.71 24.37
CA THR A 518 3.14 -9.75 23.30
C THR A 518 3.48 -8.66 22.29
N VAL A 519 3.72 -9.08 21.05
CA VAL A 519 3.95 -8.17 19.93
C VAL A 519 2.60 -7.89 19.28
N ASP A 520 2.12 -6.64 19.33
CA ASP A 520 0.84 -6.25 18.72
C ASP A 520 1.03 -6.00 17.21
N VAL A 521 1.37 -7.07 16.49
CA VAL A 521 1.73 -7.03 15.07
C VAL A 521 0.56 -7.05 14.09
N GLY A 522 0.80 -6.35 12.98
CA GLY A 522 -0.07 -6.16 11.84
C GLY A 522 -0.28 -7.34 10.91
N PHE A 523 -0.26 -8.60 11.38
CA PHE A 523 -1.03 -9.63 10.67
C PHE A 523 -2.45 -9.69 11.21
N GLN A 524 -3.24 -8.70 10.82
CA GLN A 524 -4.66 -8.69 11.10
C GLN A 524 -5.42 -9.20 9.87
N ARG A 525 -6.39 -10.10 10.06
CA ARG A 525 -6.98 -10.88 8.96
C ARG A 525 -8.01 -10.01 8.22
N SER A 526 -7.83 -9.86 6.91
CA SER A 526 -8.83 -9.18 6.07
C SER A 526 -10.22 -9.81 6.22
N ASN A 527 -11.28 -8.99 6.28
CA ASN A 527 -12.59 -9.53 5.94
C ASN A 527 -12.60 -9.85 4.43
N VAL A 528 -13.31 -10.91 4.07
CA VAL A 528 -13.60 -11.27 2.67
C VAL A 528 -15.09 -11.09 2.44
N ILE A 529 -15.48 -10.05 1.72
CA ILE A 529 -16.86 -9.56 1.63
C ILE A 529 -17.35 -9.67 0.19
N SER A 530 -17.98 -10.80 -0.13
CA SER A 530 -18.11 -11.28 -1.50
C SER A 530 -19.39 -12.09 -1.74
N GLY A 531 -19.83 -12.16 -2.99
CA GLY A 531 -21.02 -12.91 -3.42
C GLY A 531 -22.37 -12.34 -2.95
N ASN A 532 -22.40 -11.22 -2.22
CA ASN A 532 -23.63 -10.64 -1.68
C ASN A 532 -24.50 -10.02 -2.79
N ALA A 533 -25.82 -9.98 -2.59
CA ALA A 533 -26.76 -9.46 -3.59
C ALA A 533 -26.92 -7.92 -3.56
N GLY A 534 -26.49 -7.27 -2.48
CA GLY A 534 -26.31 -5.82 -2.37
C GLY A 534 -24.88 -5.40 -2.71
N ASN A 535 -24.37 -4.40 -1.97
CA ASN A 535 -22.98 -3.96 -2.04
C ASN A 535 -22.09 -4.85 -1.15
N GLY A 536 -20.78 -4.78 -1.28
CA GLY A 536 -19.89 -5.35 -0.25
C GLY A 536 -20.10 -4.62 1.08
N ILE A 537 -19.87 -3.31 1.10
CA ILE A 537 -20.12 -2.44 2.26
C ILE A 537 -21.02 -1.27 1.86
N GLY A 538 -22.10 -1.04 2.60
CA GLY A 538 -22.99 0.11 2.44
C GLY A 538 -22.94 1.06 3.63
N VAL A 539 -22.55 2.32 3.43
CA VAL A 539 -22.48 3.38 4.45
C VAL A 539 -23.54 4.44 4.16
N VAL A 540 -24.53 4.59 5.04
CA VAL A 540 -25.75 5.36 4.77
C VAL A 540 -25.96 6.46 5.82
N GLY A 541 -25.56 7.69 5.50
CA GLY A 541 -25.68 8.84 6.41
C GLY A 541 -24.94 8.65 7.73
N SER A 542 -23.78 8.00 7.69
CA SER A 542 -22.93 7.65 8.82
C SER A 542 -21.53 8.26 8.61
N SER A 543 -20.85 8.58 9.71
CA SER A 543 -19.66 9.43 9.69
C SER A 543 -18.45 8.83 10.41
N GLY A 544 -17.25 9.24 10.01
CA GLY A 544 -16.00 8.89 10.72
C GLY A 544 -15.58 7.42 10.63
N ASN A 545 -16.29 6.58 9.87
CA ASN A 545 -15.96 5.16 9.77
C ASN A 545 -14.68 4.95 8.94
N ARG A 546 -13.89 3.95 9.31
CA ARG A 546 -12.79 3.42 8.51
C ARG A 546 -13.18 2.09 7.89
N ILE A 547 -12.81 1.92 6.62
CA ILE A 547 -12.90 0.67 5.87
C ILE A 547 -11.49 0.41 5.35
N ALA A 548 -10.75 -0.51 5.97
CA ALA A 548 -9.32 -0.70 5.70
C ALA A 548 -8.94 -2.19 5.72
N MET A 549 -7.98 -2.59 4.90
CA MET A 549 -7.45 -3.97 4.83
C MET A 549 -8.50 -5.06 4.50
N ASN A 550 -9.53 -4.77 3.68
CA ASN A 550 -10.53 -5.76 3.26
C ASN A 550 -10.27 -6.33 1.85
N LEU A 551 -10.77 -7.55 1.58
CA LEU A 551 -10.95 -8.11 0.24
C LEU A 551 -12.44 -8.06 -0.11
N ILE A 552 -12.82 -7.34 -1.17
CA ILE A 552 -14.24 -7.04 -1.48
C ILE A 552 -14.57 -7.41 -2.93
N GLY A 553 -15.38 -8.46 -3.10
CA GLY A 553 -15.80 -8.98 -4.40
C GLY A 553 -14.85 -10.04 -5.00
N THR A 554 -13.89 -10.53 -4.22
CA THR A 554 -12.96 -11.60 -4.58
C THR A 554 -13.10 -12.82 -3.68
N ASP A 555 -12.39 -13.89 -4.00
CA ASP A 555 -12.05 -14.95 -3.04
C ASP A 555 -11.04 -14.46 -1.98
N ALA A 556 -10.71 -15.33 -1.02
CA ALA A 556 -9.76 -15.05 0.05
C ALA A 556 -8.29 -14.89 -0.41
N THR A 557 -7.93 -15.31 -1.63
CA THR A 557 -6.61 -15.00 -2.21
C THR A 557 -6.56 -13.62 -2.87
N GLY A 558 -7.71 -13.07 -3.27
CA GLY A 558 -7.79 -11.82 -4.03
C GLY A 558 -7.45 -11.98 -5.52
N THR A 559 -7.48 -13.21 -6.06
CA THR A 559 -7.15 -13.51 -7.46
C THR A 559 -8.35 -14.00 -8.28
N VAL A 560 -9.44 -14.44 -7.62
CA VAL A 560 -10.66 -14.92 -8.28
C VAL A 560 -11.82 -13.98 -7.97
N ALA A 561 -12.55 -13.55 -9.00
CA ALA A 561 -13.71 -12.68 -8.83
C ALA A 561 -14.93 -13.45 -8.28
N ILE A 562 -15.43 -13.01 -7.13
CA ILE A 562 -16.69 -13.47 -6.52
C ILE A 562 -17.53 -12.23 -6.18
N GLY A 563 -17.83 -11.45 -7.21
CA GLY A 563 -18.40 -10.12 -7.09
C GLY A 563 -19.66 -10.03 -6.24
N ASN A 564 -19.76 -8.97 -5.43
CA ASN A 564 -21.05 -8.51 -4.93
C ASN A 564 -21.86 -7.98 -6.13
N ARG A 565 -23.19 -8.14 -6.13
CA ARG A 565 -24.02 -7.80 -7.31
C ARG A 565 -24.17 -6.30 -7.56
N GLN A 566 -23.91 -5.46 -6.55
CA GLN A 566 -23.85 -4.01 -6.70
C GLN A 566 -22.39 -3.53 -6.64
N ASN A 567 -22.10 -2.48 -5.87
CA ASN A 567 -20.76 -1.91 -5.77
C ASN A 567 -19.92 -2.68 -4.73
N GLY A 568 -18.60 -2.54 -4.78
CA GLY A 568 -17.75 -3.00 -3.67
C GLY A 568 -18.06 -2.22 -2.39
N ILE A 569 -17.95 -0.90 -2.45
CA ILE A 569 -18.34 0.01 -1.37
C ILE A 569 -19.31 1.08 -1.90
N ARG A 570 -20.33 1.44 -1.13
CA ARG A 570 -21.21 2.58 -1.43
C ARG A 570 -21.37 3.51 -0.23
N LEU A 571 -21.04 4.79 -0.40
CA LEU A 571 -21.29 5.88 0.53
C LEU A 571 -22.45 6.73 -0.01
N THR A 572 -23.46 6.98 0.82
CA THR A 572 -24.69 7.64 0.37
C THR A 572 -25.41 8.40 1.49
N SER A 573 -26.35 9.27 1.11
CA SER A 573 -27.38 9.85 1.98
C SER A 573 -26.82 10.71 3.12
N GLY A 574 -25.79 11.52 2.81
CA GLY A 574 -25.10 12.38 3.78
C GLY A 574 -24.00 11.69 4.59
N ALA A 575 -23.36 10.63 4.06
CA ALA A 575 -22.24 9.97 4.73
C ALA A 575 -20.97 10.82 4.58
N ASP A 576 -20.37 11.28 5.69
CA ASP A 576 -19.24 12.21 5.67
C ASP A 576 -18.06 11.84 6.59
N PHE A 577 -16.87 12.37 6.29
CA PHE A 577 -15.64 12.07 7.02
C PHE A 577 -15.27 10.58 7.11
N ASN A 578 -15.76 9.74 6.19
CA ASN A 578 -15.39 8.33 6.15
C ASN A 578 -14.08 8.14 5.37
N ARG A 579 -13.31 7.12 5.75
CA ARG A 579 -12.01 6.81 5.16
C ARG A 579 -12.00 5.39 4.60
N ILE A 580 -11.69 5.27 3.32
CA ILE A 580 -11.54 4.00 2.59
C ILE A 580 -10.05 3.81 2.31
N GLY A 581 -9.47 2.80 2.95
CA GLY A 581 -8.06 2.50 2.97
C GLY A 581 -7.30 3.38 3.97
N GLY A 582 -6.02 3.67 3.70
CA GLY A 582 -5.18 4.39 4.66
C GLY A 582 -3.86 4.95 4.13
N GLN A 583 -3.09 5.51 5.06
CA GLN A 583 -1.84 6.28 4.85
C GLN A 583 -0.67 5.72 5.67
N SER A 584 -0.66 4.40 5.92
CA SER A 584 0.49 3.62 6.38
C SER A 584 1.11 2.94 5.18
N THR A 585 2.43 3.10 4.98
CA THR A 585 3.12 2.68 3.75
C THR A 585 3.51 1.21 3.83
N GLY A 586 3.92 0.74 5.02
CA GLY A 586 4.67 -0.52 5.15
C GLY A 586 5.99 -0.51 4.37
N GLY A 587 6.59 0.66 4.13
CA GLY A 587 7.78 0.79 3.27
C GLY A 587 7.51 0.74 1.76
N ASN A 588 6.25 0.79 1.33
CA ASN A 588 5.88 0.81 -0.09
C ASN A 588 6.40 2.09 -0.78
N ASP A 589 7.39 1.94 -1.65
CA ASP A 589 7.99 2.97 -2.49
C ASP A 589 8.25 2.42 -3.91
N PRO A 590 7.40 2.78 -4.88
CA PRO A 590 7.56 2.57 -6.32
C PRO A 590 8.85 3.10 -6.94
N THR A 591 9.53 4.08 -6.34
CA THR A 591 10.86 4.52 -6.77
C THR A 591 11.96 3.61 -6.25
N GLY A 592 11.73 2.97 -5.10
CA GLY A 592 12.52 1.85 -4.56
C GLY A 592 12.14 0.47 -5.11
N GLY A 593 11.16 0.38 -6.02
CA GLY A 593 10.73 -0.88 -6.63
C GLY A 593 9.79 -1.74 -5.77
N VAL A 594 9.21 -1.19 -4.70
CA VAL A 594 8.20 -1.87 -3.87
C VAL A 594 6.82 -1.50 -4.40
N PHE A 595 6.02 -2.53 -4.73
CA PHE A 595 4.75 -2.39 -5.45
C PHE A 595 3.65 -3.27 -4.84
N VAL A 596 3.53 -3.25 -3.51
CA VAL A 596 2.50 -4.02 -2.80
C VAL A 596 1.26 -3.17 -2.54
N ARG A 597 0.13 -3.81 -2.26
CA ARG A 597 -1.03 -3.09 -1.71
C ARG A 597 -0.62 -2.48 -0.36
N PRO A 598 -0.79 -1.16 -0.14
CA PRO A 598 -0.51 -0.56 1.16
C PRO A 598 -1.23 -1.32 2.29
N PRO A 599 -0.64 -1.45 3.50
CA PRO A 599 -1.20 -2.32 4.54
C PRO A 599 -2.65 -2.02 4.97
N GLN A 600 -3.04 -0.74 5.09
CA GLN A 600 -4.43 -0.34 5.34
C GLN A 600 -5.31 -0.42 4.09
N GLY A 601 -4.74 -0.67 2.92
CA GLY A 601 -5.40 -0.68 1.62
C GLY A 601 -6.39 -1.82 1.44
N ASN A 602 -7.55 -1.52 0.84
CA ASN A 602 -8.52 -2.54 0.43
C ASN A 602 -8.23 -3.04 -0.98
N LEU A 603 -8.59 -4.30 -1.26
CA LEU A 603 -8.78 -4.81 -2.62
C LEU A 603 -10.27 -4.79 -2.94
N ILE A 604 -10.68 -4.08 -4.01
CA ILE A 604 -12.09 -3.83 -4.34
C ILE A 604 -12.30 -4.16 -5.82
N SER A 605 -12.63 -5.42 -6.10
CA SER A 605 -12.50 -6.00 -7.45
C SER A 605 -13.64 -7.00 -7.75
N GLY A 606 -13.89 -7.26 -9.02
CA GLY A 606 -14.89 -8.22 -9.49
C GLY A 606 -16.36 -7.85 -9.27
N ASN A 607 -16.68 -6.67 -8.72
CA ASN A 607 -18.05 -6.31 -8.33
C ASN A 607 -18.95 -5.98 -9.54
N GLY A 608 -20.25 -6.23 -9.40
CA GLY A 608 -21.26 -6.12 -10.46
C GLY A 608 -21.63 -4.69 -10.89
N GLN A 609 -21.15 -3.67 -10.18
CA GLN A 609 -21.25 -2.26 -10.53
C GLN A 609 -19.88 -1.59 -10.42
N ASN A 610 -19.74 -0.50 -9.64
CA ASN A 610 -18.47 0.20 -9.46
C ASN A 610 -17.66 -0.47 -8.34
N GLY A 611 -16.35 -0.21 -8.29
CA GLY A 611 -15.55 -0.54 -7.10
C GLY A 611 -16.05 0.26 -5.89
N VAL A 612 -16.00 1.59 -5.97
CA VAL A 612 -16.54 2.51 -4.97
C VAL A 612 -17.53 3.49 -5.60
N LEU A 613 -18.69 3.68 -4.98
CA LEU A 613 -19.67 4.71 -5.34
C LEU A 613 -19.87 5.67 -4.17
N ILE A 614 -19.61 6.97 -4.39
CA ILE A 614 -19.93 8.06 -3.47
C ILE A 614 -21.05 8.88 -4.10
N ASP A 615 -22.22 8.92 -3.49
CA ASP A 615 -23.40 9.60 -4.04
C ASP A 615 -24.25 10.34 -3.00
N THR A 616 -25.24 11.10 -3.49
CA THR A 616 -26.33 11.66 -2.68
C THR A 616 -25.82 12.46 -1.47
N HIS A 617 -24.98 13.46 -1.75
CA HIS A 617 -24.38 14.38 -0.77
C HIS A 617 -23.53 13.67 0.30
N ALA A 618 -22.92 12.53 -0.02
CA ALA A 618 -21.82 11.99 0.77
C ALA A 618 -20.56 12.85 0.50
N GLU A 619 -20.04 13.53 1.52
CA GLU A 619 -19.02 14.58 1.38
C GLU A 619 -17.79 14.33 2.26
N ARG A 620 -16.66 14.98 1.97
CA ARG A 620 -15.49 14.99 2.88
C ARG A 620 -14.96 13.58 3.20
N ASN A 621 -15.17 12.63 2.31
CA ASN A 621 -14.65 11.27 2.43
C ASN A 621 -13.29 11.14 1.72
N LEU A 622 -12.43 10.26 2.23
CA LEU A 622 -11.05 10.07 1.79
C LEU A 622 -10.82 8.65 1.29
N LEU A 623 -10.28 8.50 0.08
CA LEU A 623 -9.77 7.25 -0.47
C LEU A 623 -8.24 7.31 -0.55
N SER A 624 -7.55 6.35 0.07
CA SER A 624 -6.08 6.27 0.10
C SER A 624 -5.59 4.82 0.10
N GLY A 625 -4.61 4.47 -0.72
CA GLY A 625 -3.97 3.14 -0.72
C GLY A 625 -4.80 1.96 -1.21
N ASN A 626 -5.87 2.16 -1.99
CA ASN A 626 -6.76 1.06 -2.42
C ASN A 626 -6.38 0.50 -3.80
N PHE A 627 -6.46 -0.82 -3.96
CA PHE A 627 -6.41 -1.49 -5.27
C PHE A 627 -7.83 -1.79 -5.73
N ILE A 628 -8.23 -1.27 -6.89
CA ILE A 628 -9.63 -1.23 -7.34
C ILE A 628 -9.72 -1.65 -8.81
N GLY A 629 -10.19 -2.88 -9.04
CA GLY A 629 -10.31 -3.49 -10.37
C GLY A 629 -9.12 -4.36 -10.79
N THR A 630 -8.11 -4.49 -9.94
CA THR A 630 -6.95 -5.37 -10.14
C THR A 630 -7.06 -6.64 -9.28
N ASP A 631 -6.18 -7.60 -9.50
CA ASP A 631 -5.91 -8.67 -8.55
C ASP A 631 -5.16 -8.17 -7.29
N ALA A 632 -4.87 -9.10 -6.36
CA ALA A 632 -4.11 -8.82 -5.15
C ALA A 632 -2.69 -8.27 -5.40
N GLY A 633 -2.05 -8.64 -6.53
CA GLY A 633 -0.75 -8.11 -6.94
C GLY A 633 -0.80 -6.69 -7.51
N GLY A 634 -1.96 -6.22 -7.96
CA GLY A 634 -2.13 -4.86 -8.50
C GLY A 634 -1.75 -4.72 -9.99
N SER A 635 -1.33 -5.81 -10.64
CA SER A 635 -0.83 -5.79 -12.03
C SER A 635 -1.59 -6.74 -12.98
N ALA A 636 -2.55 -7.53 -12.50
CA ALA A 636 -3.49 -8.25 -13.36
C ALA A 636 -4.91 -7.68 -13.23
N PRO A 637 -5.73 -7.69 -14.30
CA PRO A 637 -7.10 -7.19 -14.25
C PRO A 637 -8.04 -8.17 -13.54
N LEU A 638 -8.83 -7.64 -12.60
CA LEU A 638 -9.95 -8.33 -11.93
C LEU A 638 -11.14 -7.37 -11.84
N GLY A 639 -11.46 -6.74 -12.97
CA GLY A 639 -12.27 -5.51 -13.05
C GLY A 639 -13.63 -5.55 -12.36
N ASN A 640 -14.00 -4.41 -11.77
CA ASN A 640 -15.42 -4.12 -11.50
C ASN A 640 -16.13 -3.85 -12.83
N ARG A 641 -17.43 -4.14 -12.93
CA ARG A 641 -18.19 -4.05 -14.19
C ARG A 641 -18.31 -2.62 -14.75
N LEU A 642 -18.37 -1.63 -13.87
CA LEU A 642 -18.47 -0.21 -14.20
C LEU A 642 -17.17 0.51 -13.82
N ASP A 643 -17.26 1.72 -13.24
CA ASP A 643 -16.09 2.52 -12.91
C ASP A 643 -15.32 1.93 -11.71
N GLY A 644 -14.01 2.18 -11.62
CA GLY A 644 -13.25 1.91 -10.39
C GLY A 644 -13.81 2.72 -9.23
N VAL A 645 -13.86 4.05 -9.38
CA VAL A 645 -14.54 4.95 -8.45
C VAL A 645 -15.51 5.89 -9.18
N ALA A 646 -16.68 6.11 -8.60
CA ALA A 646 -17.68 7.05 -9.08
C ALA A 646 -18.10 8.04 -7.98
N VAL A 647 -18.02 9.36 -8.26
CA VAL A 647 -18.39 10.46 -7.35
C VAL A 647 -19.50 11.29 -8.00
N VAL A 648 -20.74 11.18 -7.49
CA VAL A 648 -21.96 11.60 -8.21
C VAL A 648 -22.93 12.41 -7.34
N ASN A 649 -23.02 13.73 -7.56
CA ASN A 649 -23.72 14.67 -6.67
C ASN A 649 -23.18 14.57 -5.23
N ALA A 650 -21.86 14.69 -5.08
CA ALA A 650 -21.11 14.34 -3.87
C ALA A 650 -19.82 15.20 -3.74
N ASP A 651 -19.96 16.37 -3.12
CA ASP A 651 -18.91 17.39 -3.09
C ASP A 651 -17.80 17.12 -2.07
N ASN A 652 -16.67 17.83 -2.19
CA ASN A 652 -15.60 17.89 -1.19
C ASN A 652 -14.91 16.54 -0.90
N ASN A 653 -14.96 15.56 -1.80
CA ASN A 653 -14.36 14.24 -1.62
C ASN A 653 -12.91 14.19 -2.15
N GLN A 654 -12.09 13.27 -1.62
CA GLN A 654 -10.65 13.25 -1.86
C GLN A 654 -10.14 11.83 -2.18
N LEU A 655 -9.39 11.69 -3.27
CA LEU A 655 -8.64 10.49 -3.66
C LEU A 655 -7.15 10.82 -3.61
N ILE A 656 -6.50 10.49 -2.50
CA ILE A 656 -5.14 10.92 -2.18
C ILE A 656 -4.29 9.70 -1.88
N GLY A 657 -3.39 9.36 -2.79
CA GLY A 657 -2.37 8.33 -2.55
C GLY A 657 -1.02 8.88 -2.08
N CYS A 658 -0.91 10.16 -1.73
CA CYS A 658 0.29 10.75 -1.11
C CYS A 658 -0.02 12.13 -0.52
N THR A 659 0.65 12.54 0.56
CA THR A 659 0.69 13.94 0.99
C THR A 659 2.12 14.49 0.97
N PHE A 660 2.28 15.81 0.84
CA PHE A 660 3.59 16.45 0.68
C PHE A 660 4.52 16.37 1.92
N GLN A 661 4.02 15.83 3.04
CA GLN A 661 4.70 15.80 4.34
C GLN A 661 5.27 14.41 4.70
N GLN A 662 5.17 13.42 3.82
CA GLN A 662 5.48 12.02 4.12
C GLN A 662 6.72 11.57 3.33
N ASP A 663 7.63 10.86 4.00
CA ASP A 663 8.89 10.36 3.43
C ASP A 663 9.15 8.93 3.96
N PRO A 664 9.29 7.90 3.10
CA PRO A 664 9.05 7.94 1.67
C PRO A 664 7.57 8.23 1.37
N PHE A 665 7.34 8.93 0.28
CA PHE A 665 6.05 9.03 -0.36
C PHE A 665 5.60 7.61 -0.79
N VAL A 666 4.37 7.16 -0.48
CA VAL A 666 3.44 6.42 -1.39
C VAL A 666 2.33 5.60 -0.70
N PHE A 667 1.10 5.82 -1.16
CA PHE A 667 -0.12 5.04 -0.92
C PHE A 667 -1.01 5.07 -2.18
N TYR A 668 -0.46 4.93 -3.39
CA TYR A 668 -1.22 5.08 -4.64
C TYR A 668 -2.54 4.29 -4.60
N ASN A 669 -3.67 4.95 -4.86
CA ASN A 669 -4.85 4.19 -5.26
C ASN A 669 -4.62 3.73 -6.71
N VAL A 670 -4.83 2.43 -6.96
CA VAL A 670 -4.70 1.82 -8.29
C VAL A 670 -6.12 1.56 -8.80
N LEU A 671 -6.59 2.39 -9.71
CA LEU A 671 -7.94 2.40 -10.27
C LEU A 671 -7.89 1.88 -11.71
N SER A 672 -7.59 0.59 -11.86
CA SER A 672 -7.16 -0.02 -13.12
C SER A 672 -7.88 -1.35 -13.39
N GLY A 673 -7.97 -1.77 -14.64
CA GLY A 673 -8.64 -3.01 -15.04
C GLY A 673 -10.18 -2.97 -15.01
N ASN A 674 -10.81 -1.83 -14.74
CA ASN A 674 -12.27 -1.71 -14.59
C ASN A 674 -12.98 -1.66 -15.96
N GLY A 675 -14.23 -2.14 -16.03
CA GLY A 675 -15.01 -2.17 -17.27
C GLY A 675 -15.49 -0.78 -17.75
N GLY A 676 -15.58 0.18 -16.83
CA GLY A 676 -15.85 1.60 -17.08
C GLY A 676 -14.58 2.44 -16.94
N ASN A 677 -14.71 3.64 -16.37
CA ASN A 677 -13.58 4.54 -16.16
C ASN A 677 -12.74 4.12 -14.94
N GLY A 678 -11.49 4.60 -14.83
CA GLY A 678 -10.74 4.51 -13.57
C GLY A 678 -11.44 5.32 -12.46
N LEU A 679 -11.65 6.60 -12.73
CA LEU A 679 -12.43 7.53 -11.88
C LEU A 679 -13.45 8.32 -12.72
N ARG A 680 -14.68 8.44 -12.24
CA ARG A 680 -15.71 9.33 -12.80
C ARG A 680 -16.26 10.30 -11.77
N ILE A 681 -16.25 11.59 -12.11
CA ILE A 681 -16.77 12.70 -11.31
C ILE A 681 -17.90 13.38 -12.10
N THR A 682 -19.10 13.45 -11.53
CA THR A 682 -20.29 14.02 -12.20
C THR A 682 -21.11 14.85 -11.22
N ASN A 683 -21.33 16.14 -11.54
CA ASN A 683 -22.06 17.10 -10.70
C ASN A 683 -21.51 17.18 -9.26
N SER A 684 -20.19 17.18 -9.08
CA SER A 684 -19.55 17.14 -7.77
C SER A 684 -18.43 18.17 -7.71
N ASP A 685 -18.51 19.08 -6.74
CA ASP A 685 -17.59 20.20 -6.57
C ASP A 685 -16.41 19.85 -5.64
N ASN A 686 -15.32 20.61 -5.76
CA ASN A 686 -14.17 20.59 -4.83
C ASN A 686 -13.55 19.18 -4.62
N THR A 687 -13.48 18.37 -5.68
CA THR A 687 -12.89 17.02 -5.60
C THR A 687 -11.38 17.05 -5.85
N THR A 688 -10.60 16.41 -4.98
CA THR A 688 -9.13 16.34 -5.07
C THR A 688 -8.69 14.94 -5.48
N VAL A 689 -7.78 14.83 -6.45
CA VAL A 689 -7.29 13.56 -7.03
C VAL A 689 -5.76 13.62 -7.13
N HIS A 690 -5.03 13.21 -6.09
CA HIS A 690 -3.56 13.28 -6.00
C HIS A 690 -2.94 11.90 -5.88
N ALA A 691 -1.83 11.65 -6.58
CA ALA A 691 -1.08 10.39 -6.50
C ALA A 691 -1.98 9.15 -6.65
N ASN A 692 -2.53 8.94 -7.85
CA ASN A 692 -3.29 7.73 -8.21
C ASN A 692 -2.81 7.18 -9.56
N PHE A 693 -2.95 5.87 -9.76
CA PHE A 693 -2.76 5.20 -11.04
C PHE A 693 -4.12 4.85 -11.64
N MET A 694 -4.31 5.11 -12.93
CA MET A 694 -5.56 4.85 -13.66
C MET A 694 -5.24 4.28 -15.05
N GLY A 695 -5.36 2.96 -15.19
CA GLY A 695 -5.00 2.19 -16.39
C GLY A 695 -3.57 1.62 -16.37
N ALA A 696 -2.74 2.05 -15.42
CA ALA A 696 -1.46 1.45 -15.07
C ALA A 696 -1.59 0.51 -13.86
N GLY A 697 -0.80 -0.56 -13.82
CA GLY A 697 -0.68 -1.44 -12.66
C GLY A 697 0.04 -0.79 -11.49
N ALA A 698 -0.01 -1.43 -10.32
CA ALA A 698 0.69 -1.00 -9.11
C ALA A 698 2.21 -0.88 -9.32
N ASP A 699 2.77 -1.69 -10.21
CA ASP A 699 4.18 -1.72 -10.60
C ASP A 699 4.70 -0.52 -11.41
N ASN A 700 3.82 0.41 -11.81
CA ASN A 700 4.16 1.52 -12.73
C ASN A 700 4.91 1.05 -14.01
N ALA A 701 4.63 -0.18 -14.47
CA ALA A 701 5.29 -0.82 -15.61
C ALA A 701 4.35 -1.67 -16.47
N THR A 702 3.22 -2.14 -15.91
CA THR A 702 2.21 -2.94 -16.59
C THR A 702 1.01 -2.06 -16.97
N VAL A 703 0.50 -2.24 -18.19
CA VAL A 703 -0.79 -1.65 -18.60
C VAL A 703 -1.92 -2.58 -18.16
N VAL A 704 -2.82 -2.08 -17.32
CA VAL A 704 -3.99 -2.79 -16.80
C VAL A 704 -5.23 -1.97 -17.18
N PRO A 705 -5.70 -2.07 -18.43
CA PRO A 705 -6.55 -1.05 -19.04
C PRO A 705 -7.91 -0.96 -18.37
N ASN A 706 -8.36 0.27 -18.11
CA ASN A 706 -9.79 0.51 -17.91
C ASN A 706 -10.48 0.56 -19.29
N GLY A 707 -11.68 -0.01 -19.41
CA GLY A 707 -12.48 -0.03 -20.64
C GLY A 707 -13.03 1.34 -21.05
N GLY A 708 -13.03 2.30 -20.11
CA GLY A 708 -13.41 3.70 -20.28
C GLY A 708 -12.21 4.64 -20.40
N ASP A 709 -12.41 5.88 -19.94
CA ASP A 709 -11.34 6.86 -19.75
C ASP A 709 -10.62 6.58 -18.42
N GLY A 710 -9.38 7.05 -18.27
CA GLY A 710 -8.71 7.02 -16.96
C GLY A 710 -9.47 7.88 -15.94
N LEU A 711 -9.76 9.12 -16.31
CA LEU A 711 -10.55 10.08 -15.54
C LEU A 711 -11.59 10.80 -16.41
N LEU A 712 -12.87 10.75 -16.01
CA LEU A 712 -13.96 11.53 -16.60
C LEU A 712 -14.50 12.57 -15.61
N VAL A 713 -14.49 13.86 -15.99
CA VAL A 713 -15.14 14.97 -15.26
C VAL A 713 -16.27 15.57 -16.12
N SER A 714 -17.47 15.66 -15.56
CA SER A 714 -18.70 15.83 -16.35
C SER A 714 -19.83 16.57 -15.60
N GLY A 715 -20.86 16.98 -16.35
CA GLY A 715 -22.01 17.71 -15.81
C GLY A 715 -21.66 19.16 -15.46
N ASN A 716 -22.00 19.59 -14.25
CA ASN A 716 -21.68 20.92 -13.72
C ASN A 716 -20.56 20.94 -12.65
N SER A 717 -19.81 19.84 -12.47
CA SER A 717 -18.70 19.76 -11.50
C SER A 717 -17.71 20.92 -11.62
N SER A 718 -17.36 21.53 -10.50
CA SER A 718 -16.40 22.63 -10.45
C SER A 718 -15.25 22.39 -9.45
N ASN A 719 -14.14 23.11 -9.65
CA ASN A 719 -12.98 23.09 -8.76
C ASN A 719 -12.39 21.67 -8.53
N THR A 720 -12.42 20.82 -9.57
CA THR A 720 -11.75 19.51 -9.50
C THR A 720 -10.26 19.69 -9.71
N GLN A 721 -9.45 19.26 -8.74
CA GLN A 721 -7.99 19.31 -8.82
C GLN A 721 -7.40 17.91 -9.02
N VAL A 722 -6.68 17.72 -10.12
CA VAL A 722 -5.97 16.50 -10.49
C VAL A 722 -4.47 16.76 -10.37
N GLY A 723 -3.88 16.15 -9.36
CA GLY A 723 -2.47 16.27 -9.00
C GLY A 723 -2.11 17.58 -8.29
N GLY A 724 -0.86 17.67 -7.87
CA GLY A 724 -0.30 18.78 -7.11
C GLY A 724 1.22 18.83 -7.22
N VAL A 725 1.87 19.74 -6.50
CA VAL A 725 3.34 19.88 -6.49
C VAL A 725 4.00 18.52 -6.26
N ILE A 726 5.10 18.25 -6.99
CA ILE A 726 5.83 16.97 -6.93
C ILE A 726 6.05 16.59 -5.45
N PRO A 727 5.67 15.37 -5.03
CA PRO A 727 5.36 14.20 -5.85
C PRO A 727 3.86 13.87 -6.01
N LEU A 728 2.95 14.83 -5.84
CA LEU A 728 1.49 14.58 -5.82
C LEU A 728 0.86 14.25 -7.21
N GLY A 729 1.67 13.90 -8.22
CA GLY A 729 1.25 13.66 -9.60
C GLY A 729 0.49 12.33 -9.81
N ASN A 730 -0.37 12.26 -10.84
CA ASN A 730 -1.10 11.02 -11.19
C ASN A 730 -0.51 10.36 -12.45
N VAL A 731 -0.71 9.05 -12.60
CA VAL A 731 -0.48 8.32 -13.86
C VAL A 731 -1.83 7.93 -14.42
N ILE A 732 -2.22 8.53 -15.54
CA ILE A 732 -3.53 8.37 -16.18
C ILE A 732 -3.31 7.91 -17.62
N SER A 733 -2.96 6.63 -17.75
CA SER A 733 -2.26 6.03 -18.88
C SER A 733 -2.73 4.60 -19.11
N GLY A 734 -2.67 4.09 -20.35
CA GLY A 734 -3.04 2.72 -20.67
C GLY A 734 -4.54 2.44 -20.77
N ASN A 735 -5.40 3.47 -20.87
CA ASN A 735 -6.86 3.31 -20.90
C ASN A 735 -7.41 3.07 -22.32
N ASP A 736 -8.54 2.35 -22.44
CA ASP A 736 -9.16 2.03 -23.74
C ASP A 736 -9.81 3.23 -24.45
N ARG A 737 -9.97 4.36 -23.75
CA ARG A 737 -10.38 5.66 -24.33
C ARG A 737 -9.30 6.74 -24.10
N HIS A 738 -9.64 7.86 -23.47
CA HIS A 738 -8.73 8.95 -23.15
C HIS A 738 -7.99 8.69 -21.81
N GLY A 739 -6.90 9.42 -21.58
CA GLY A 739 -6.39 9.57 -20.22
C GLY A 739 -7.40 10.36 -19.38
N ILE A 740 -7.60 11.64 -19.70
CA ILE A 740 -8.57 12.52 -19.05
C ILE A 740 -9.61 13.03 -20.06
N GLU A 741 -10.90 13.02 -19.71
CA GLU A 741 -11.96 13.73 -20.42
C GLU A 741 -12.68 14.74 -19.50
N VAL A 742 -12.80 16.00 -19.93
CA VAL A 742 -13.53 17.08 -19.20
C VAL A 742 -14.59 17.70 -20.11
N ARG A 743 -15.87 17.50 -19.79
CA ARG A 743 -16.98 17.85 -20.70
C ARG A 743 -18.17 18.57 -20.05
N ASP A 744 -19.19 18.80 -20.87
CA ASP A 744 -20.46 19.46 -20.55
C ASP A 744 -20.28 20.93 -20.10
N THR A 745 -20.45 21.21 -18.81
CA THR A 745 -20.33 22.54 -18.18
C THR A 745 -19.34 22.59 -17.02
N ALA A 746 -18.52 21.55 -16.84
CA ALA A 746 -17.51 21.50 -15.79
C ALA A 746 -16.48 22.65 -15.89
N SER A 747 -16.17 23.29 -14.77
CA SER A 747 -15.39 24.54 -14.72
C SER A 747 -14.32 24.55 -13.64
N ASN A 748 -13.33 25.43 -13.77
CA ASN A 748 -12.20 25.52 -12.83
C ASN A 748 -11.49 24.17 -12.61
N PHE A 749 -11.47 23.28 -13.63
CA PHE A 749 -10.71 22.03 -13.58
C PHE A 749 -9.21 22.34 -13.65
N ILE A 750 -8.40 21.69 -12.82
CA ILE A 750 -6.94 21.85 -12.81
C ILE A 750 -6.28 20.48 -12.95
N SER A 751 -5.38 20.30 -13.91
CA SER A 751 -4.44 19.18 -13.98
C SER A 751 -3.01 19.67 -13.78
N PHE A 752 -2.32 19.10 -12.80
CA PHE A 752 -0.98 19.48 -12.37
C PHE A 752 -0.12 18.23 -12.13
N ASN A 753 1.08 18.14 -12.73
CA ASN A 753 1.98 16.98 -12.59
C ASN A 753 1.36 15.62 -12.99
N THR A 754 0.50 15.58 -14.00
CA THR A 754 -0.05 14.31 -14.50
C THR A 754 0.75 13.74 -15.67
N PHE A 755 1.05 12.45 -15.60
CA PHE A 755 1.56 11.63 -16.70
C PHE A 755 0.38 11.03 -17.45
N ALA A 756 0.20 11.36 -18.73
CA ALA A 756 -0.91 10.88 -19.56
C ALA A 756 -0.39 10.24 -20.86
N GLY A 757 -0.46 8.91 -20.93
CA GLY A 757 0.03 8.07 -22.03
C GLY A 757 1.41 7.43 -21.80
N LEU A 758 1.95 7.58 -20.59
CA LEU A 758 3.23 7.06 -20.12
C LEU A 758 3.19 6.69 -18.63
N PHE A 759 4.09 5.83 -18.19
CA PHE A 759 4.33 5.56 -16.77
C PHE A 759 5.08 6.73 -16.11
N ALA A 760 4.95 6.90 -14.78
CA ALA A 760 5.68 7.95 -14.05
C ALA A 760 7.19 7.73 -14.24
N PHE A 761 7.86 8.72 -14.83
CA PHE A 761 9.29 8.68 -15.20
C PHE A 761 9.73 7.47 -16.04
N GLY A 762 8.78 6.74 -16.65
CA GLY A 762 9.01 5.47 -17.34
C GLY A 762 8.73 5.50 -18.84
N GLY A 763 8.47 4.31 -19.39
CA GLY A 763 8.15 4.12 -20.80
C GLY A 763 6.71 4.51 -21.20
N PRO A 764 6.37 4.42 -22.49
CA PRO A 764 5.02 4.69 -22.97
C PRO A 764 4.01 3.66 -22.44
N ALA A 765 2.83 4.14 -22.07
CA ALA A 765 1.67 3.39 -21.61
C ALA A 765 0.44 3.98 -22.32
N PRO A 766 0.24 3.71 -23.61
CA PRO A 766 -0.63 4.51 -24.46
C PRO A 766 -2.10 4.47 -24.02
N ASN A 767 -2.72 5.64 -23.85
CA ASN A 767 -4.19 5.71 -23.97
C ASN A 767 -4.56 5.55 -25.46
N ARG A 768 -5.68 4.88 -25.75
CA ARG A 768 -6.05 4.54 -27.14
C ARG A 768 -6.62 5.70 -27.95
N LEU A 769 -7.10 6.72 -27.27
CA LEU A 769 -7.49 8.01 -27.86
C LEU A 769 -6.48 9.08 -27.41
N ASN A 770 -6.94 10.29 -27.11
CA ASN A 770 -6.09 11.40 -26.67
C ASN A 770 -5.60 11.22 -25.23
N GLY A 771 -4.47 11.84 -24.88
CA GLY A 771 -4.01 11.94 -23.49
C GLY A 771 -4.96 12.74 -22.62
N ILE A 772 -5.31 13.96 -23.04
CA ILE A 772 -6.28 14.83 -22.35
C ILE A 772 -7.26 15.43 -23.36
N THR A 773 -8.56 15.36 -23.10
CA THR A 773 -9.64 15.94 -23.93
C THR A 773 -10.47 16.91 -23.10
N ILE A 774 -10.57 18.18 -23.51
CA ILE A 774 -11.45 19.18 -22.91
C ILE A 774 -12.46 19.65 -23.96
N THR A 775 -13.73 19.30 -23.76
CA THR A 775 -14.87 19.83 -24.55
C THR A 775 -15.80 20.74 -23.74
N SER A 776 -15.58 20.82 -22.42
CA SER A 776 -16.45 21.55 -21.49
C SER A 776 -16.58 23.04 -21.79
N SER A 777 -17.82 23.51 -21.77
CA SER A 777 -18.19 24.92 -21.90
C SER A 777 -18.14 25.72 -20.58
N GLY A 778 -17.78 25.09 -19.45
CA GLY A 778 -17.77 25.72 -18.12
C GLY A 778 -16.82 26.91 -18.02
N GLY A 779 -15.56 26.72 -18.41
CA GLY A 779 -14.52 27.75 -18.42
C GLY A 779 -13.46 27.59 -17.32
N ASN A 780 -12.36 28.35 -17.45
CA ASN A 780 -11.24 28.44 -16.50
C ASN A 780 -10.52 27.11 -16.22
N ASN A 781 -10.42 26.22 -17.22
CA ASN A 781 -9.74 24.94 -17.03
C ASN A 781 -8.24 25.09 -17.30
N LEU A 782 -7.39 24.59 -16.41
CA LEU A 782 -5.92 24.72 -16.46
C LEU A 782 -5.24 23.36 -16.57
N LEU A 783 -4.39 23.19 -17.57
CA LEU A 783 -3.43 22.09 -17.67
C LEU A 783 -2.03 22.69 -17.47
N ARG A 784 -1.32 22.29 -16.43
CA ARG A 784 0.00 22.83 -16.10
C ARG A 784 0.99 21.75 -15.64
N THR A 785 2.25 21.79 -16.10
CA THR A 785 3.31 20.84 -15.66
C THR A 785 2.90 19.38 -15.84
N ASN A 786 2.22 19.05 -16.94
CA ASN A 786 1.87 17.67 -17.27
C ASN A 786 2.87 17.11 -18.29
N ILE A 787 2.97 15.79 -18.39
CA ILE A 787 3.65 15.10 -19.49
C ILE A 787 2.59 14.30 -20.26
N VAL A 788 2.29 14.72 -21.49
CA VAL A 788 1.20 14.19 -22.31
C VAL A 788 1.77 13.61 -23.59
N SER A 789 2.19 12.35 -23.52
CA SER A 789 3.10 11.71 -24.46
C SER A 789 2.76 10.24 -24.65
N GLY A 790 3.13 9.63 -25.78
CA GLY A 790 2.91 8.20 -26.02
C GLY A 790 1.47 7.78 -26.30
N ASN A 791 0.50 8.70 -26.42
CA ASN A 791 -0.91 8.37 -26.69
C ASN A 791 -1.12 7.99 -28.16
N LEU A 792 -2.07 7.11 -28.48
CA LEU A 792 -2.35 6.73 -29.86
C LEU A 792 -3.10 7.83 -30.64
N GLY A 793 -3.89 8.65 -29.95
CA GLY A 793 -4.53 9.86 -30.48
C GLY A 793 -3.67 11.11 -30.34
N HIS A 794 -4.33 12.25 -30.13
CA HIS A 794 -3.65 13.52 -29.85
C HIS A 794 -3.00 13.53 -28.45
N GLY A 795 -2.05 14.44 -28.22
CA GLY A 795 -1.63 14.73 -26.84
C GLY A 795 -2.81 15.35 -26.08
N ILE A 796 -3.16 16.57 -26.45
CA ILE A 796 -4.27 17.34 -25.86
C ILE A 796 -5.28 17.73 -26.95
N GLU A 797 -6.57 17.48 -26.74
CA GLU A 797 -7.66 18.05 -27.54
C GLU A 797 -8.41 19.13 -26.75
N ILE A 798 -8.61 20.30 -27.36
CA ILE A 798 -9.45 21.40 -26.86
C ILE A 798 -10.58 21.61 -27.88
N GLY A 799 -11.69 20.92 -27.65
CA GLY A 799 -12.72 20.68 -28.67
C GLY A 799 -14.11 21.24 -28.36
N GLY A 800 -15.07 20.91 -29.23
CA GLY A 800 -16.49 21.16 -28.98
C GLY A 800 -16.83 22.62 -28.72
N HIS A 801 -17.18 22.96 -27.47
CA HIS A 801 -17.50 24.32 -27.02
C HIS A 801 -16.53 24.87 -25.96
N ALA A 802 -15.32 24.28 -25.87
CA ALA A 802 -14.31 24.66 -24.90
C ALA A 802 -13.92 26.14 -24.98
N ARG A 803 -13.87 26.78 -23.81
CA ARG A 803 -13.48 28.19 -23.65
C ARG A 803 -12.68 28.41 -22.37
N GLY A 804 -11.78 29.39 -22.37
CA GLY A 804 -10.99 29.73 -21.19
C GLY A 804 -10.09 28.60 -20.71
N VAL A 805 -9.73 27.66 -21.59
CA VAL A 805 -8.74 26.61 -21.31
C VAL A 805 -7.34 27.22 -21.43
N GLN A 806 -6.48 26.94 -20.46
CA GLN A 806 -5.07 27.32 -20.46
C GLN A 806 -4.20 26.05 -20.38
N VAL A 807 -3.18 25.97 -21.24
CA VAL A 807 -2.17 24.90 -21.21
C VAL A 807 -0.81 25.55 -21.03
N THR A 808 -0.16 25.42 -19.88
CA THR A 808 1.15 26.04 -19.61
C THR A 808 2.16 25.00 -19.12
N ASP A 809 3.45 25.32 -19.22
CA ASP A 809 4.53 24.56 -18.59
C ASP A 809 4.47 23.04 -18.85
N THR A 810 4.01 22.59 -20.02
CA THR A 810 3.61 21.18 -20.26
C THR A 810 4.43 20.54 -21.39
N GLY A 811 4.95 19.33 -21.15
CA GLY A 811 5.63 18.52 -22.15
C GLY A 811 4.66 17.64 -22.95
N ILE A 812 4.74 17.69 -24.28
CA ILE A 812 3.78 17.01 -25.19
C ILE A 812 4.54 16.31 -26.33
N GLY A 813 4.51 14.98 -26.33
CA GLY A 813 5.21 14.14 -27.31
C GLY A 813 6.68 13.89 -26.97
N VAL A 814 7.10 14.23 -25.75
CA VAL A 814 8.48 14.11 -25.24
C VAL A 814 8.56 13.30 -23.94
N THR A 815 9.76 12.82 -23.62
CA THR A 815 10.09 12.19 -22.32
C THR A 815 9.95 13.18 -21.15
N THR A 816 9.90 12.67 -19.92
CA THR A 816 9.75 13.45 -18.68
C THR A 816 10.90 14.43 -18.38
N ASN A 817 12.06 14.28 -19.02
CA ASN A 817 13.17 15.24 -18.96
C ASN A 817 13.17 16.23 -20.15
N LEU A 818 12.14 16.19 -20.99
CA LEU A 818 11.93 17.00 -22.20
C LEU A 818 13.02 16.89 -23.29
N GLN A 819 13.95 15.92 -23.20
CA GLN A 819 15.10 15.81 -24.11
C GLN A 819 14.96 14.79 -25.25
N ALA A 820 14.03 13.84 -25.16
CA ALA A 820 13.86 12.79 -26.17
C ALA A 820 12.40 12.66 -26.62
N ALA A 821 12.19 12.05 -27.78
CA ALA A 821 10.87 11.81 -28.35
C ALA A 821 10.11 10.72 -27.59
N MET A 822 8.83 10.98 -27.29
CA MET A 822 7.84 10.00 -26.87
C MET A 822 6.52 10.33 -27.59
N PRO A 823 6.43 10.04 -28.90
CA PRO A 823 5.44 10.63 -29.81
C PRO A 823 4.00 10.31 -29.39
N ASN A 824 3.10 11.30 -29.47
CA ASN A 824 1.68 11.01 -29.64
C ASN A 824 1.41 10.70 -31.13
N GLY A 825 0.48 9.80 -31.43
CA GLY A 825 0.15 9.41 -32.81
C GLY A 825 -0.52 10.52 -33.63
N GLY A 826 -1.25 11.42 -32.97
CA GLY A 826 -1.88 12.60 -33.55
C GLY A 826 -1.02 13.86 -33.50
N SER A 827 -1.69 15.02 -33.49
CA SER A 827 -1.06 16.33 -33.20
C SER A 827 -0.83 16.50 -31.71
N GLY A 828 0.18 17.28 -31.31
CA GLY A 828 0.49 17.55 -29.91
C GLY A 828 -0.68 18.23 -29.19
N VAL A 829 -1.11 19.39 -29.69
CA VAL A 829 -2.38 20.04 -29.29
C VAL A 829 -3.30 20.16 -30.50
N TYR A 830 -4.57 19.78 -30.33
CA TYR A 830 -5.59 19.84 -31.36
C TYR A 830 -6.79 20.67 -30.91
N PHE A 831 -7.13 21.71 -31.68
CA PHE A 831 -8.33 22.51 -31.49
C PHE A 831 -9.42 22.08 -32.45
N SER A 832 -10.60 21.73 -31.92
CA SER A 832 -11.70 21.19 -32.71
C SER A 832 -13.04 21.90 -32.46
N GLY A 833 -14.03 21.65 -33.33
CA GLY A 833 -15.39 22.14 -33.16
C GLY A 833 -15.51 23.67 -33.23
N ARG A 834 -15.89 24.30 -32.11
CA ARG A 834 -16.11 25.75 -31.94
C ARG A 834 -15.33 26.30 -30.75
N ALA A 835 -14.24 25.64 -30.35
CA ALA A 835 -13.38 26.05 -29.25
C ALA A 835 -12.86 27.49 -29.43
N ARG A 836 -12.96 28.31 -28.37
CA ARG A 836 -12.62 29.74 -28.43
C ARG A 836 -12.16 30.37 -27.12
N GLY A 837 -11.29 31.37 -27.19
CA GLY A 837 -10.78 32.05 -26.00
C GLY A 837 -9.90 31.14 -25.13
N ASN A 838 -9.16 30.23 -25.76
CA ASN A 838 -8.23 29.30 -25.11
C ASN A 838 -6.78 29.69 -25.43
N VAL A 839 -5.84 29.32 -24.56
CA VAL A 839 -4.42 29.68 -24.69
C VAL A 839 -3.54 28.45 -24.48
N VAL A 840 -2.63 28.21 -25.43
CA VAL A 840 -1.48 27.32 -25.27
C VAL A 840 -0.27 28.20 -25.01
N GLY A 841 0.25 28.11 -23.79
CA GLY A 841 1.40 28.79 -23.24
C GLY A 841 1.06 30.07 -22.47
N GLY A 842 2.10 30.77 -22.05
CA GLY A 842 2.04 31.88 -21.11
C GLY A 842 3.22 31.80 -20.14
N PHE A 843 3.38 32.82 -19.30
CA PHE A 843 4.50 32.92 -18.36
C PHE A 843 4.01 32.71 -16.92
N GLN A 844 4.42 31.60 -16.29
CA GLN A 844 4.29 31.38 -14.84
C GLN A 844 5.60 30.82 -14.27
N PRO A 845 6.07 31.25 -13.09
CA PRO A 845 7.26 30.68 -12.47
C PRO A 845 7.10 29.18 -12.21
N SER A 846 8.05 28.38 -12.74
CA SER A 846 8.02 26.92 -12.78
C SER A 846 9.43 26.35 -12.98
N ILE A 847 9.61 25.04 -12.78
CA ILE A 847 10.79 24.30 -13.24
C ILE A 847 10.79 24.06 -14.76
N GLU A 848 9.59 23.98 -15.35
CA GLU A 848 9.35 23.94 -16.79
C GLU A 848 8.74 25.29 -17.18
N PRO A 849 9.51 26.27 -17.66
CA PRO A 849 9.02 27.64 -17.85
C PRO A 849 8.15 27.82 -19.11
N THR A 850 8.04 26.80 -19.96
CA THR A 850 7.57 26.92 -21.35
C THR A 850 7.01 25.58 -21.82
N ASN A 851 5.91 25.57 -22.59
CA ASN A 851 5.41 24.33 -23.20
C ASN A 851 6.43 23.76 -24.19
N THR A 852 6.59 22.43 -24.22
CA THR A 852 7.44 21.72 -25.20
C THR A 852 6.58 20.78 -26.02
N ILE A 853 6.32 21.10 -27.29
CA ILE A 853 5.34 20.43 -28.16
C ILE A 853 6.05 19.83 -29.38
N SER A 854 6.55 18.62 -29.23
CA SER A 854 7.60 18.08 -30.11
C SER A 854 7.41 16.59 -30.41
N ALA A 855 7.98 16.13 -31.51
CA ALA A 855 7.98 14.75 -32.01
C ALA A 855 6.59 14.12 -32.26
N ASN A 856 5.50 14.88 -32.30
CA ASN A 856 4.16 14.33 -32.52
C ASN A 856 3.97 13.86 -33.99
N GLY A 857 3.14 12.83 -34.19
CA GLY A 857 2.91 12.16 -35.49
C GLY A 857 2.17 13.02 -36.53
N ARG A 858 1.64 14.18 -36.14
CA ARG A 858 1.08 15.21 -37.03
C ARG A 858 1.76 16.56 -36.82
N PHE A 859 1.02 17.61 -36.48
CA PHE A 859 1.56 18.93 -36.18
C PHE A 859 1.88 19.06 -34.69
N GLY A 860 2.71 20.03 -34.32
CA GLY A 860 2.82 20.45 -32.92
C GLY A 860 1.49 20.96 -32.40
N VAL A 861 0.93 21.99 -33.06
CA VAL A 861 -0.43 22.50 -32.79
C VAL A 861 -1.25 22.53 -34.07
N GLU A 862 -2.50 22.05 -34.02
CA GLU A 862 -3.40 22.00 -35.17
C GLU A 862 -4.78 22.56 -34.81
N PHE A 863 -5.30 23.48 -35.63
CA PHE A 863 -6.64 24.05 -35.51
C PHE A 863 -7.53 23.57 -36.66
N ALA A 864 -8.74 23.10 -36.32
CA ALA A 864 -9.72 22.60 -37.28
C ALA A 864 -11.15 23.06 -36.96
N GLY A 865 -12.04 22.92 -37.94
CA GLY A 865 -13.45 23.30 -37.81
C GLY A 865 -13.63 24.82 -37.67
N GLN A 866 -14.45 25.23 -36.72
CA GLN A 866 -14.81 26.64 -36.46
C GLN A 866 -14.10 27.20 -35.22
N ALA A 867 -12.92 26.65 -34.89
CA ALA A 867 -12.07 27.12 -33.80
C ALA A 867 -11.57 28.54 -34.08
N ARG A 868 -11.71 29.42 -33.09
CA ARG A 868 -11.44 30.87 -33.24
C ARG A 868 -11.08 31.55 -31.94
N ASP A 869 -10.52 32.75 -32.00
CA ASP A 869 -10.23 33.55 -30.80
C ASP A 869 -9.28 32.82 -29.82
N ASN A 870 -8.46 31.88 -30.30
CA ASN A 870 -7.48 31.12 -29.50
C ASN A 870 -6.04 31.61 -29.75
N ALA A 871 -5.13 31.36 -28.81
CA ALA A 871 -3.73 31.77 -28.92
C ALA A 871 -2.74 30.62 -28.66
N VAL A 872 -1.63 30.61 -29.40
CA VAL A 872 -0.40 29.85 -29.10
C VAL A 872 0.72 30.87 -28.88
N VAL A 873 1.28 30.92 -27.68
CA VAL A 873 2.31 31.89 -27.24
C VAL A 873 3.31 31.19 -26.33
N HIS A 874 4.51 31.75 -26.15
CA HIS A 874 5.50 31.25 -25.18
C HIS A 874 5.61 29.71 -25.18
N SER A 875 5.86 29.14 -26.36
CA SER A 875 5.88 27.69 -26.59
C SER A 875 7.05 27.30 -27.50
N ILE A 876 7.67 26.17 -27.18
CA ILE A 876 8.72 25.51 -27.96
C ILE A 876 8.06 24.40 -28.78
N ILE A 877 8.24 24.40 -30.10
CA ILE A 877 7.55 23.50 -31.03
C ILE A 877 8.54 22.87 -32.02
N GLY A 878 8.84 21.58 -31.82
CA GLY A 878 9.72 20.78 -32.69
C GLY A 878 11.18 20.67 -32.23
N VAL A 879 11.51 21.13 -31.02
CA VAL A 879 12.81 20.89 -30.35
C VAL A 879 12.63 20.46 -28.89
N SER A 880 13.70 20.01 -28.23
CA SER A 880 13.68 19.71 -26.79
C SER A 880 13.40 20.94 -25.93
N GLY A 881 13.00 20.72 -24.67
CA GLY A 881 12.67 21.81 -23.73
C GLY A 881 13.83 22.75 -23.38
N LEU A 882 15.08 22.40 -23.77
CA LEU A 882 16.26 23.28 -23.66
C LEU A 882 16.59 24.00 -24.99
N GLY A 883 15.80 23.81 -26.05
CA GLY A 883 16.01 24.40 -27.37
C GLY A 883 17.16 23.80 -28.18
N GLN A 884 17.75 22.69 -27.72
CA GLN A 884 19.04 22.17 -28.24
C GLN A 884 18.89 20.98 -29.21
N ILE A 885 17.93 20.08 -28.98
CA ILE A 885 17.82 18.82 -29.73
C ILE A 885 16.67 18.93 -30.72
N PRO A 886 16.88 18.71 -32.03
CA PRO A 886 15.81 18.60 -33.02
C PRO A 886 14.86 17.44 -32.69
N LEU A 887 13.59 17.76 -32.45
CA LEU A 887 12.50 16.82 -32.13
C LEU A 887 11.27 17.20 -32.96
N GLY A 888 11.43 17.29 -34.27
CA GLY A 888 10.40 17.82 -35.17
C GLY A 888 9.08 17.07 -35.13
N ASN A 889 7.96 17.78 -35.13
CA ASN A 889 6.66 17.18 -35.39
C ASN A 889 6.56 16.80 -36.88
N THR A 890 5.90 15.69 -37.21
CA THR A 890 6.02 15.03 -38.52
C THR A 890 5.46 15.86 -39.69
N LEU A 891 4.36 16.60 -39.50
CA LEU A 891 3.70 17.37 -40.57
C LEU A 891 4.01 18.88 -40.56
N GLY A 892 4.54 19.42 -39.47
CA GLY A 892 4.82 20.86 -39.33
C GLY A 892 4.66 21.37 -37.89
N GLY A 893 4.99 22.65 -37.68
CA GLY A 893 4.92 23.28 -36.36
C GLY A 893 3.48 23.59 -35.93
N VAL A 894 2.87 24.59 -36.55
CA VAL A 894 1.50 25.04 -36.27
C VAL A 894 0.64 25.04 -37.54
N SER A 895 -0.56 24.49 -37.49
CA SER A 895 -1.52 24.46 -38.61
C SER A 895 -2.83 25.15 -38.26
N LEU A 896 -3.21 26.13 -39.06
CA LEU A 896 -4.49 26.84 -39.03
C LEU A 896 -5.32 26.38 -40.24
N GLY A 897 -6.19 25.41 -40.02
CA GLY A 897 -6.97 24.75 -41.08
C GLY A 897 -8.22 25.51 -41.55
N PRO A 898 -8.98 24.92 -42.49
CA PRO A 898 -10.13 25.57 -43.11
C PRO A 898 -11.22 25.97 -42.12
N ASP A 899 -11.92 27.06 -42.41
CA ASP A 899 -12.99 27.69 -41.59
C ASP A 899 -12.57 28.18 -40.19
N THR A 900 -11.30 27.97 -39.78
CA THR A 900 -10.74 28.59 -38.57
C THR A 900 -10.50 30.08 -38.80
N ARG A 901 -10.64 30.89 -37.74
CA ARG A 901 -10.46 32.35 -37.84
C ARG A 901 -10.05 33.03 -36.56
N SER A 902 -9.45 34.22 -36.65
CA SER A 902 -9.13 35.04 -35.47
C SER A 902 -8.30 34.30 -34.41
N ASN A 903 -7.50 33.32 -34.83
CA ASN A 903 -6.53 32.65 -33.97
C ASN A 903 -5.18 33.35 -34.08
N ARG A 904 -4.33 33.21 -33.06
CA ARG A 904 -3.06 33.93 -32.95
C ARG A 904 -1.91 32.98 -32.64
N VAL A 905 -0.80 33.14 -33.35
CA VAL A 905 0.47 32.42 -33.16
C VAL A 905 1.56 33.46 -32.87
N GLY A 906 2.05 33.47 -31.64
CA GLY A 906 3.06 34.40 -31.11
C GLY A 906 2.47 35.71 -30.60
N GLY A 907 3.24 36.80 -30.58
CA GLY A 907 2.77 38.08 -30.04
C GLY A 907 3.60 39.30 -30.42
N ALA A 908 3.14 40.46 -29.94
CA ALA A 908 3.88 41.72 -30.06
C ALA A 908 4.78 42.02 -28.84
N ASP A 909 4.61 41.27 -27.75
CA ASP A 909 5.52 41.28 -26.61
C ASP A 909 6.50 40.11 -26.79
N PRO A 910 7.83 40.31 -26.69
CA PRO A 910 8.82 39.25 -26.82
C PRO A 910 8.62 38.08 -25.83
N SER A 911 7.99 38.31 -24.67
CA SER A 911 7.65 37.23 -23.74
C SER A 911 6.62 36.23 -24.30
N LEU A 912 5.94 36.57 -25.39
CA LEU A 912 4.93 35.75 -26.06
C LEU A 912 5.46 35.04 -27.31
N GLU A 913 6.75 35.17 -27.61
CA GLU A 913 7.43 34.50 -28.73
C GLU A 913 7.27 32.98 -28.66
N ASN A 914 7.07 32.34 -29.81
CA ASN A 914 7.23 30.89 -29.95
C ASN A 914 8.50 30.58 -30.72
N THR A 915 9.19 29.51 -30.32
CA THR A 915 10.23 28.88 -31.14
C THR A 915 9.61 27.73 -31.92
N ILE A 916 9.52 27.85 -33.24
CA ILE A 916 8.87 26.88 -34.13
C ILE A 916 9.94 26.35 -35.10
N ALA A 917 10.57 25.23 -34.75
CA ALA A 917 11.77 24.79 -35.43
C ALA A 917 11.88 23.28 -35.67
N HIS A 918 12.67 22.91 -36.69
CA HIS A 918 13.02 21.53 -37.06
C HIS A 918 11.84 20.60 -37.39
N ASN A 919 10.63 21.12 -37.66
CA ASN A 919 9.47 20.30 -38.00
C ASN A 919 9.56 19.71 -39.43
N GLY A 920 8.94 18.55 -39.66
CA GLY A 920 9.02 17.80 -40.91
C GLY A 920 8.25 18.40 -42.11
N GLY A 921 7.43 19.42 -41.87
CA GLY A 921 6.75 20.23 -42.89
C GLY A 921 6.92 21.72 -42.62
N PRO A 922 5.93 22.57 -42.93
CA PRO A 922 6.04 24.00 -42.69
C PRO A 922 6.18 24.36 -41.20
N GLY A 923 6.82 25.49 -40.92
CA GLY A 923 6.81 26.08 -39.57
C GLY A 923 5.39 26.47 -39.16
N VAL A 924 4.74 27.33 -39.95
CA VAL A 924 3.32 27.68 -39.82
C VAL A 924 2.58 27.46 -41.14
N LEU A 925 1.46 26.73 -41.10
CA LEU A 925 0.53 26.53 -42.21
C LEU A 925 -0.77 27.31 -41.96
N LEU A 926 -1.19 28.11 -42.93
CA LEU A 926 -2.49 28.77 -43.00
C LEU A 926 -3.24 28.22 -44.22
N ASP A 927 -4.15 27.27 -44.03
CA ASP A 927 -4.89 26.61 -45.11
C ASP A 927 -6.39 26.92 -45.00
N GLY A 928 -6.90 27.82 -45.84
CA GLY A 928 -8.29 28.29 -45.77
C GLY A 928 -8.66 29.12 -44.53
N ALA A 929 -7.73 29.35 -43.60
CA ALA A 929 -7.93 30.17 -42.41
C ALA A 929 -8.12 31.67 -42.73
N SER A 930 -8.75 32.42 -41.82
CA SER A 930 -8.97 33.87 -42.00
C SER A 930 -8.80 34.73 -40.75
N ASP A 931 -8.60 36.03 -40.93
CA ASP A 931 -8.52 37.01 -39.83
C ASP A 931 -7.51 36.65 -38.71
N SER A 932 -6.49 35.84 -39.01
CA SER A 932 -5.58 35.23 -38.03
C SER A 932 -4.18 35.83 -38.08
N ASP A 933 -3.49 35.77 -36.94
CA ASP A 933 -2.24 36.51 -36.68
C ASP A 933 -1.06 35.55 -36.48
N VAL A 934 0.06 35.79 -37.15
CA VAL A 934 1.36 35.11 -36.95
C VAL A 934 2.41 36.19 -36.70
N LEU A 935 2.73 36.47 -35.44
CA LEU A 935 3.47 37.66 -35.00
C LEU A 935 4.60 37.28 -34.05
N GLY A 936 5.80 37.87 -34.19
CA GLY A 936 6.87 37.73 -33.18
C GLY A 936 7.23 36.28 -32.84
N ASN A 937 7.40 35.41 -33.84
CA ASN A 937 7.88 34.04 -33.67
C ASN A 937 9.31 33.87 -34.23
N ASP A 938 10.09 32.96 -33.65
CA ASP A 938 11.31 32.39 -34.25
C ASP A 938 10.93 31.12 -35.04
N ILE A 939 10.87 31.24 -36.36
CA ILE A 939 10.45 30.18 -37.29
C ILE A 939 11.64 29.75 -38.16
N ARG A 940 12.30 28.65 -37.78
CA ARG A 940 13.58 28.28 -38.39
C ARG A 940 13.80 26.78 -38.54
N ASP A 941 14.72 26.39 -39.42
CA ASP A 941 15.17 25.00 -39.55
C ASP A 941 14.07 23.97 -39.92
N ASN A 942 12.84 24.39 -40.24
CA ASN A 942 11.76 23.48 -40.62
C ASN A 942 12.00 22.95 -42.04
N ALA A 943 11.66 21.69 -42.31
CA ALA A 943 11.93 21.06 -43.60
C ALA A 943 11.05 21.60 -44.75
N GLY A 944 9.87 22.16 -44.44
CA GLY A 944 9.00 22.84 -45.38
C GLY A 944 9.27 24.35 -45.51
N ASP A 945 8.23 25.11 -45.88
CA ASP A 945 8.29 26.57 -45.86
C ASP A 945 8.28 27.11 -44.41
N GLY A 946 8.84 28.29 -44.15
CA GLY A 946 8.70 28.94 -42.85
C GLY A 946 7.24 29.24 -42.53
N VAL A 947 6.57 29.98 -43.41
CA VAL A 947 5.13 30.22 -43.38
C VAL A 947 4.51 29.89 -44.74
N LEU A 948 3.61 28.90 -44.79
CA LEU A 948 2.86 28.52 -45.98
C LEU A 948 1.40 28.99 -45.90
N ILE A 949 0.96 29.80 -46.88
CA ILE A 949 -0.37 30.40 -46.95
C ILE A 949 -1.10 29.82 -48.17
N ARG A 950 -2.18 29.06 -47.95
CA ARG A 950 -2.98 28.40 -49.00
C ARG A 950 -4.43 28.87 -48.95
N SER A 951 -4.84 29.68 -49.92
CA SER A 951 -6.21 30.23 -50.05
C SER A 951 -6.75 30.89 -48.75
N ALA A 952 -5.87 31.45 -47.94
CA ALA A 952 -6.16 31.95 -46.59
C ALA A 952 -6.15 33.49 -46.57
N ARG A 953 -7.21 34.10 -46.04
CA ARG A 953 -7.58 35.50 -46.34
C ARG A 953 -7.58 36.41 -45.12
N ARG A 954 -7.16 37.67 -45.29
CA ARG A 954 -7.16 38.71 -44.23
C ARG A 954 -6.31 38.34 -43.01
N ASN A 955 -5.27 37.52 -43.20
CA ASN A 955 -4.33 37.16 -42.13
C ASN A 955 -3.19 38.19 -42.03
N ARG A 956 -2.48 38.25 -40.89
CA ARG A 956 -1.29 39.10 -40.72
C ARG A 956 -0.07 38.26 -40.37
N ILE A 957 0.96 38.35 -41.20
CA ILE A 957 2.27 37.75 -40.96
C ILE A 957 3.22 38.89 -40.59
N GLY A 958 3.40 39.09 -39.29
CA GLY A 958 4.05 40.26 -38.72
C GLY A 958 3.16 41.51 -38.66
N THR A 959 3.62 42.53 -37.93
CA THR A 959 3.10 43.92 -37.90
C THR A 959 4.28 44.89 -37.75
N PRO A 960 4.10 46.22 -37.92
CA PRO A 960 5.19 47.19 -37.77
C PRO A 960 5.84 47.22 -36.37
N LEU A 961 5.17 46.64 -35.35
CA LEU A 961 5.67 46.51 -33.99
C LEU A 961 6.08 45.08 -33.60
N ALA A 962 5.83 44.08 -34.47
CA ALA A 962 6.01 42.67 -34.15
C ALA A 962 6.29 41.84 -35.41
N GLY A 963 7.55 41.81 -35.87
CA GLY A 963 8.01 40.97 -36.98
C GLY A 963 8.34 39.54 -36.53
N ASN A 964 8.20 38.55 -37.41
CA ASN A 964 8.74 37.21 -37.18
C ASN A 964 10.19 37.12 -37.68
N ALA A 965 11.00 36.28 -37.05
CA ALA A 965 12.24 35.77 -37.64
C ALA A 965 11.93 34.48 -38.41
N ILE A 966 12.22 34.45 -39.71
CA ILE A 966 11.88 33.35 -40.60
C ILE A 966 13.15 32.92 -41.37
N VAL A 967 13.89 31.97 -40.79
CA VAL A 967 15.33 31.79 -41.09
C VAL A 967 15.69 30.33 -41.36
N ARG A 968 16.44 30.05 -42.44
CA ARG A 968 16.98 28.71 -42.74
C ARG A 968 15.94 27.57 -42.77
N ASN A 969 14.72 27.84 -43.24
CA ASN A 969 13.74 26.79 -43.55
C ASN A 969 14.06 26.13 -44.91
N GLY A 970 13.67 24.88 -45.11
CA GLY A 970 14.09 24.03 -46.24
C GLY A 970 13.50 24.44 -47.59
N LEU A 971 12.28 24.99 -47.60
CA LEU A 971 11.65 25.56 -48.79
C LEU A 971 11.71 27.09 -48.75
N PHE A 972 10.60 27.80 -48.95
CA PHE A 972 10.62 29.26 -48.91
C PHE A 972 10.50 29.80 -47.49
N GLY A 973 10.96 31.03 -47.24
CA GLY A 973 10.69 31.71 -45.97
C GLY A 973 9.19 31.95 -45.79
N VAL A 974 8.57 32.67 -46.73
CA VAL A 974 7.12 32.82 -46.81
C VAL A 974 6.62 32.46 -48.20
N ARG A 975 5.64 31.57 -48.28
CA ARG A 975 5.03 31.12 -49.53
C ARG A 975 3.53 31.34 -49.53
N ALA A 976 2.99 31.96 -50.58
CA ALA A 976 1.55 32.12 -50.77
C ALA A 976 1.04 31.45 -52.05
N LEU A 977 -0.06 30.72 -51.93
CA LEU A 977 -0.72 29.97 -53.01
C LEU A 977 -2.24 30.23 -52.97
N GLY A 978 -2.87 30.36 -54.13
CA GLY A 978 -4.32 30.48 -54.27
C GLY A 978 -4.88 31.84 -53.82
N GLN A 979 -6.16 31.85 -53.45
CA GLN A 979 -6.96 33.07 -53.23
C GLN A 979 -6.81 33.62 -51.80
N SER A 980 -5.67 34.26 -51.52
CA SER A 980 -5.25 34.73 -50.19
C SER A 980 -5.49 36.23 -49.96
N GLY A 981 -6.54 36.78 -50.59
CA GLY A 981 -6.86 38.21 -50.61
C GLY A 981 -6.95 38.88 -49.23
N GLY A 982 -6.35 40.06 -49.13
CA GLY A 982 -6.35 40.89 -47.92
C GLY A 982 -5.34 40.45 -46.84
N THR A 983 -4.60 39.37 -47.07
CA THR A 983 -3.51 38.95 -46.19
C THR A 983 -2.31 39.90 -46.33
N VAL A 984 -1.74 40.34 -45.21
CA VAL A 984 -0.59 41.25 -45.14
C VAL A 984 0.62 40.50 -44.60
N ILE A 985 1.77 40.67 -45.24
CA ILE A 985 3.08 40.19 -44.77
C ILE A 985 3.95 41.44 -44.59
N GLU A 986 4.32 41.77 -43.36
CA GLU A 986 5.07 42.99 -43.06
C GLU A 986 6.10 42.81 -41.94
N ASN A 987 7.22 43.56 -42.03
CA ASN A 987 8.23 43.68 -40.97
C ASN A 987 8.92 42.36 -40.52
N ASN A 988 8.86 41.29 -41.32
CA ASN A 988 9.52 40.02 -40.99
C ASN A 988 10.99 40.02 -41.42
N ARG A 989 11.88 39.45 -40.59
CA ARG A 989 13.24 39.09 -41.00
C ARG A 989 13.18 37.74 -41.70
N ILE A 990 13.17 37.75 -43.04
CA ILE A 990 13.10 36.54 -43.86
C ILE A 990 14.45 36.38 -44.59
N THR A 991 15.26 35.40 -44.18
CA THR A 991 16.64 35.24 -44.69
C THR A 991 17.10 33.79 -44.71
N GLU A 992 17.96 33.43 -45.67
CA GLU A 992 18.70 32.16 -45.74
C GLU A 992 17.80 30.91 -45.96
N ASN A 993 16.58 31.07 -46.50
CA ASN A 993 15.66 29.96 -46.75
C ASN A 993 15.99 29.22 -48.07
N GLY A 994 15.88 27.89 -48.07
CA GLY A 994 16.51 27.00 -49.05
C GLY A 994 16.00 27.10 -50.50
N SER A 995 14.74 27.48 -50.70
CA SER A 995 14.16 27.74 -52.04
C SER A 995 14.07 29.23 -52.38
N GLY A 996 14.43 30.12 -51.45
CA GLY A 996 14.29 31.58 -51.55
C GLY A 996 13.46 32.16 -50.41
N ASP A 997 13.57 33.47 -50.15
CA ASP A 997 12.94 34.05 -48.97
C ASP A 997 11.42 34.25 -49.13
N VAL A 998 10.92 34.69 -50.30
CA VAL A 998 9.49 34.95 -50.52
C VAL A 998 9.02 34.47 -51.90
N ASP A 999 7.98 33.63 -51.95
CA ASP A 999 7.24 33.23 -53.17
C ASP A 999 5.75 33.62 -53.04
N LEU A 1000 5.29 34.53 -53.89
CA LEU A 1000 3.88 34.97 -53.97
C LEU A 1000 3.26 34.75 -55.36
N ASP A 1001 4.01 34.18 -56.31
CA ASP A 1001 3.61 34.11 -57.73
C ASP A 1001 2.38 33.20 -57.92
N GLY A 1002 2.20 32.23 -57.03
CA GLY A 1002 1.04 31.37 -56.99
C GLY A 1002 -0.21 31.97 -56.33
N SER A 1003 -0.19 33.22 -55.87
CA SER A 1003 -1.28 33.83 -55.08
C SER A 1003 -1.89 35.10 -55.67
N GLN A 1004 -3.10 35.43 -55.21
CA GLN A 1004 -3.80 36.66 -55.57
C GLN A 1004 -4.24 37.43 -54.32
N GLY A 1005 -3.93 38.73 -54.30
CA GLY A 1005 -4.40 39.69 -53.30
C GLY A 1005 -3.64 39.72 -51.96
N VAL A 1006 -2.44 39.15 -51.90
CA VAL A 1006 -1.51 39.32 -50.77
C VAL A 1006 -0.80 40.67 -50.88
N THR A 1007 -0.65 41.38 -49.76
CA THR A 1007 0.15 42.62 -49.67
C THR A 1007 1.46 42.32 -48.95
N TYR A 1008 2.60 42.54 -49.62
CA TYR A 1008 3.91 42.40 -49.03
C TYR A 1008 4.56 43.77 -48.80
N LEU A 1009 4.91 44.06 -47.55
CA LEU A 1009 5.57 45.28 -47.11
C LEU A 1009 6.94 44.88 -46.52
N PRO A 1010 8.00 44.79 -47.35
CA PRO A 1010 9.33 44.42 -46.86
C PRO A 1010 9.77 45.39 -45.75
N GLY A 1011 10.38 44.86 -44.70
CA GLY A 1011 10.95 45.67 -43.63
C GLY A 1011 12.02 46.62 -44.17
N LEU A 1012 12.16 47.79 -43.54
CA LEU A 1012 13.30 48.66 -43.80
C LEU A 1012 14.59 47.90 -43.41
N PRO A 1013 15.68 47.98 -44.20
CA PRO A 1013 16.94 47.37 -43.82
C PRO A 1013 17.44 48.01 -42.52
N GLY A 1014 17.62 47.18 -41.49
CA GLY A 1014 18.20 47.54 -40.19
C GLY A 1014 19.70 47.32 -40.15
#